data_AF-A0A261BH96-F1
#
_entry.id   AF-A0A261BH96-F1
#
_cell.length_a   1.000
_cell.length_b   1.000
_cell.length_c   1.000
_cell.angle_alpha   90.00
_cell.angle_beta   90.00
_cell.angle_gamma   90.00
#
_symmetry.space_group_name_H-M   'P 1'
#
loop_
_entity.id
_entity.type
_entity.pdbx_description
1 polymer ?
#
loop_
_entity_poly.entity_id
_entity_poly.type
_entity_poly.pdbx_seq_one_letter_code
_entity_poly.pdbx_strand_id
1 'polypeptide(L)'
;MKLFAFLSVATATAIYATTSHRRYYASDNHRDYPNFFADPRTSSGSRSANTHYSSDSSPDSPPPGSPPSDSSQPSSIRSIRSASFPDHSDDFSNPHIRTIRNVNEESADYLKRTTILAHLVNGIALQTGLMNGTIPPSDAVGELLNFGSVPVSTIVNFKKDGINALVEKLKNVKSDIDSNYKDYEEIALKWDEIILEVSEIGDVKNLTGIDSYFEVLKQFNDNFNFDSFEKPGKSFGTRKTDLEYIKSLDQTNTDIVDKLDSLKRDLKNSISSLTAFKSSSDELKDKYKSLENGPTVFAPVEKTIAVFEKRMKLSKTLVEKKHADPVKKNIKVALQVSTYAQSAQKEVSYMNNLAESISAPGSIQRKYSKGFPNGLADLKTLLNDVRDRWIEDVVNITGSNLNVLTDGLEPLFQLEKQLEKMDEKLRPISNANMNKALSDFKQLQKGLSDVKPESVDLVEDLFEKLSNTLFVPLSESTYKESLESIKTARDLQELPNAASEAIKELDVVELNKEVDKLFDSLGFKNINDVEGSKKEFETVFAANKAKEGLKNIKDFIGKLNTRFNKIILMTKGGLKDRVKKILDTKDTINKFKGIEGEITTVHGFLKPLKDNSTKVSQAIHAYRQLRDIRLEDMPVFETVASAISDVAQDLSVVSTIPDEMKKDISQATTEINKLSDSLTKSDVIGQSVNSLRSAFALRDLKKEVEKLKTPDAETQAVIQKIWGSHKKEMAELDKTLGDIESFEKNLNISNLTTIGAYGPPLTALASLTSVSMKAKEKSKALGALLNDGTVQMDPTVKKSIEESKKTLDQLADLDLGFASHSTQFQSAPSVFSDLENFLTKLLQVPITPRQPSGQTPGAPSGPGGVAGNQQGGSAAAVFFAWKKRSSGS
;
A
#
# COMPACT_ATOMS: atom_id res chain seq x y z
N MET A 1 -0.75 -18.09 -59.50
CA MET A 1 -0.02 -18.86 -60.52
C MET A 1 1.44 -18.94 -60.09
N LYS A 2 1.93 -20.16 -59.82
CA LYS A 2 3.33 -20.66 -59.68
C LYS A 2 4.33 -19.87 -58.80
N LEU A 3 4.73 -20.36 -57.61
CA LEU A 3 5.71 -21.42 -57.27
C LEU A 3 7.19 -21.02 -57.43
N PHE A 4 7.96 -21.16 -56.32
CA PHE A 4 9.37 -21.61 -56.12
C PHE A 4 9.90 -20.90 -54.84
N ALA A 5 10.20 -21.47 -53.66
CA ALA A 5 10.67 -22.77 -53.14
C ALA A 5 12.19 -22.82 -52.82
N PHE A 6 12.51 -23.44 -51.66
CA PHE A 6 13.82 -23.98 -51.18
C PHE A 6 14.88 -22.95 -50.67
N LEU A 7 15.74 -23.18 -49.64
CA LEU A 7 15.94 -24.22 -48.61
C LEU A 7 17.04 -23.73 -47.62
N SER A 8 16.89 -24.03 -46.31
CA SER A 8 17.86 -24.46 -45.27
C SER A 8 19.27 -23.84 -45.09
N VAL A 9 19.71 -23.65 -43.82
CA VAL A 9 20.58 -24.58 -43.03
C VAL A 9 20.92 -23.95 -41.66
N ALA A 10 20.98 -24.82 -40.64
CA ALA A 10 21.20 -24.58 -39.22
C ALA A 10 22.68 -24.48 -38.78
N THR A 11 22.93 -23.89 -37.60
CA THR A 11 23.92 -24.22 -36.53
C THR A 11 23.83 -23.09 -35.46
N ALA A 12 23.35 -23.29 -34.21
CA ALA A 12 23.99 -23.91 -33.03
C ALA A 12 25.36 -23.25 -32.69
N THR A 13 25.74 -22.77 -31.49
CA THR A 13 25.34 -23.06 -30.10
C THR A 13 26.05 -22.07 -29.11
N ALA A 14 25.44 -21.83 -27.94
CA ALA A 14 26.08 -21.63 -26.60
C ALA A 14 26.70 -20.22 -26.29
N ILE A 15 26.72 -19.60 -25.08
CA ILE A 15 26.57 -19.94 -23.64
C ILE A 15 26.15 -18.59 -22.95
N TYR A 16 25.14 -18.50 -22.07
CA TYR A 16 25.31 -18.56 -20.61
C TYR A 16 23.98 -18.85 -19.90
N ALA A 17 23.98 -19.94 -19.15
CA ALA A 17 23.02 -20.26 -18.12
C ALA A 17 23.56 -19.79 -16.76
N THR A 18 22.70 -19.22 -15.91
CA THR A 18 22.74 -19.53 -14.48
C THR A 18 21.34 -19.91 -14.04
N THR A 19 21.32 -21.04 -13.35
CA THR A 19 20.21 -21.92 -12.99
C THR A 19 19.59 -21.56 -11.65
N SER A 20 18.28 -21.75 -11.53
CA SER A 20 17.68 -22.36 -10.33
C SER A 20 16.53 -23.27 -10.74
N HIS A 21 16.83 -24.56 -10.81
CA HIS A 21 15.87 -25.66 -11.03
C HIS A 21 15.07 -25.93 -9.76
N ARG A 22 13.75 -26.14 -9.89
CA ARG A 22 13.05 -27.21 -9.16
C ARG A 22 12.12 -27.94 -10.11
N ARG A 23 12.31 -29.26 -10.13
CA ARG A 23 11.67 -30.24 -11.01
C ARG A 23 10.20 -30.44 -10.63
N TYR A 24 9.39 -30.60 -11.65
CA TYR A 24 8.07 -31.23 -11.61
C TYR A 24 8.23 -32.72 -11.24
N TYR A 25 7.39 -33.20 -10.33
CA TYR A 25 6.95 -34.59 -10.30
C TYR A 25 5.44 -34.58 -10.53
N ALA A 26 5.03 -35.23 -11.62
CA ALA A 26 3.67 -35.68 -11.81
C ALA A 26 3.47 -36.97 -11.01
N SER A 27 2.38 -37.05 -10.26
CA SER A 27 1.85 -38.31 -9.75
C SER A 27 0.34 -38.30 -9.92
N ASP A 28 -0.12 -39.09 -10.89
CA ASP A 28 -1.47 -39.64 -10.91
C ASP A 28 -1.76 -40.33 -9.57
N ASN A 29 -2.92 -40.05 -8.99
CA ASN A 29 -3.55 -40.95 -8.03
C ASN A 29 -5.07 -40.75 -8.10
N HIS A 30 -5.71 -41.60 -8.90
CA HIS A 30 -7.03 -42.13 -8.59
C HIS A 30 -6.98 -42.78 -7.20
N ARG A 31 -7.92 -42.45 -6.30
CA ARG A 31 -8.43 -43.45 -5.35
C ARG A 31 -9.77 -43.06 -4.76
N ASP A 32 -10.63 -44.07 -4.85
CA ASP A 32 -12.00 -44.19 -4.39
C ASP A 32 -12.21 -43.97 -2.88
N TYR A 33 -13.43 -43.51 -2.58
CA TYR A 33 -14.06 -43.49 -1.27
C TYR A 33 -14.05 -44.86 -0.56
N PRO A 34 -13.99 -44.88 0.78
CA PRO A 34 -14.58 -45.98 1.54
C PRO A 34 -15.77 -45.50 2.39
N ASN A 35 -16.93 -46.08 2.08
CA ASN A 35 -18.03 -46.24 3.03
C ASN A 35 -17.61 -47.23 4.13
N PHE A 36 -17.85 -46.89 5.40
CA PHE A 36 -17.76 -47.82 6.53
C PHE A 36 -19.10 -47.89 7.25
N PHE A 37 -19.80 -49.00 7.04
CA PHE A 37 -20.68 -49.65 8.02
C PHE A 37 -20.58 -51.17 7.82
N ALA A 38 -20.53 -51.90 8.95
CA ALA A 38 -20.72 -53.33 9.16
C ALA A 38 -19.48 -54.28 9.13
N ASP A 39 -19.24 -54.80 10.34
CA ASP A 39 -18.46 -55.96 10.81
C ASP A 39 -19.12 -57.33 10.43
N PRO A 40 -18.67 -58.54 10.84
CA PRO A 40 -17.35 -59.20 10.92
C PRO A 40 -17.30 -60.55 10.12
N ARG A 41 -16.10 -61.18 10.10
CA ARG A 41 -15.78 -62.64 10.19
C ARG A 41 -15.08 -63.32 8.99
N THR A 42 -14.12 -64.18 9.38
CA THR A 42 -13.42 -65.28 8.66
C THR A 42 -12.34 -64.86 7.64
N SER A 43 -11.05 -65.07 7.91
CA SER A 43 -10.25 -66.32 7.96
C SER A 43 -9.70 -66.79 6.59
N SER A 44 -8.37 -66.87 6.56
CA SER A 44 -7.50 -67.86 5.88
C SER A 44 -7.28 -67.84 4.36
N GLY A 45 -5.99 -67.94 4.00
CA GLY A 45 -5.47 -68.74 2.88
C GLY A 45 -4.95 -67.92 1.70
N SER A 46 -3.65 -67.71 1.49
CA SER A 46 -2.60 -68.67 1.04
C SER A 46 -2.42 -68.75 -0.48
N ARG A 47 -1.14 -68.77 -0.89
CA ARG A 47 -0.50 -69.15 -2.19
C ARG A 47 -0.42 -68.04 -3.25
N SER A 48 0.76 -67.53 -3.65
CA SER A 48 2.03 -68.12 -4.15
C SER A 48 1.96 -68.70 -5.57
N ALA A 49 2.68 -68.07 -6.50
CA ALA A 49 3.45 -68.64 -7.64
C ALA A 49 3.72 -67.51 -8.66
N ASN A 50 4.97 -67.09 -8.85
CA ASN A 50 5.90 -67.57 -9.91
C ASN A 50 5.48 -67.06 -11.31
N THR A 51 6.31 -66.39 -12.13
CA THR A 51 7.67 -66.74 -12.59
C THR A 51 8.26 -65.53 -13.38
N HIS A 52 9.51 -65.12 -13.11
CA HIS A 52 10.72 -65.22 -13.98
C HIS A 52 10.78 -64.33 -15.26
N TYR A 53 11.91 -63.91 -15.85
CA TYR A 53 13.37 -64.17 -15.83
C TYR A 53 14.02 -62.81 -16.29
N SER A 54 14.95 -62.17 -15.56
CA SER A 54 16.44 -62.26 -15.63
C SER A 54 17.09 -61.27 -16.62
N SER A 55 17.98 -60.37 -16.19
CA SER A 55 19.45 -60.50 -15.96
C SER A 55 20.17 -59.66 -17.05
N ASP A 56 21.33 -59.02 -16.89
CA ASP A 56 22.40 -59.13 -15.90
C ASP A 56 23.43 -58.00 -16.14
N SER A 57 24.39 -57.88 -15.21
CA SER A 57 25.78 -57.37 -15.38
C SER A 57 26.14 -55.97 -14.86
N SER A 58 26.77 -55.98 -13.67
CA SER A 58 27.86 -55.10 -13.18
C SER A 58 29.18 -55.38 -13.98
N PRO A 59 30.40 -54.80 -13.75
CA PRO A 59 31.06 -54.26 -12.53
C PRO A 59 31.85 -52.93 -12.78
N ASP A 60 32.58 -52.22 -11.90
CA ASP A 60 33.68 -52.55 -10.96
C ASP A 60 33.98 -51.36 -9.99
N SER A 61 34.04 -51.63 -8.68
CA SER A 61 35.12 -51.43 -7.65
C SER A 61 36.06 -50.16 -7.61
N PRO A 62 36.88 -49.90 -6.52
CA PRO A 62 36.62 -48.99 -5.38
C PRO A 62 37.86 -48.06 -5.03
N PRO A 63 38.26 -47.81 -3.75
CA PRO A 63 37.92 -46.80 -2.70
C PRO A 63 39.14 -45.83 -2.45
N PRO A 64 39.57 -45.33 -1.23
CA PRO A 64 39.01 -45.15 0.13
C PRO A 64 39.35 -43.77 0.81
N GLY A 65 38.94 -43.55 2.07
CA GLY A 65 39.74 -42.73 3.03
C GLY A 65 39.02 -41.84 4.06
N SER A 66 38.69 -42.40 5.23
CA SER A 66 38.38 -41.71 6.52
C SER A 66 39.65 -41.15 7.19
N PRO A 67 39.72 -40.68 8.48
CA PRO A 67 38.76 -40.18 9.50
C PRO A 67 39.37 -38.89 10.21
N PRO A 68 39.29 -38.57 11.54
CA PRO A 68 38.38 -38.91 12.66
C PRO A 68 37.95 -37.73 13.62
N SER A 69 36.89 -37.98 14.43
CA SER A 69 36.73 -37.76 15.91
C SER A 69 36.83 -36.37 16.59
N ASP A 70 36.27 -36.07 17.77
CA ASP A 70 35.19 -36.60 18.65
C ASP A 70 35.15 -35.70 19.93
N SER A 71 34.04 -35.78 20.68
CA SER A 71 33.86 -35.53 22.13
C SER A 71 33.55 -34.10 22.64
N SER A 72 32.34 -33.91 23.18
CA SER A 72 32.10 -34.04 24.64
C SER A 72 30.67 -33.62 25.05
N GLN A 73 29.89 -34.59 25.53
CA GLN A 73 28.85 -34.38 26.54
C GLN A 73 29.33 -35.02 27.86
N PRO A 74 28.75 -34.63 29.01
CA PRO A 74 27.95 -35.64 29.72
C PRO A 74 26.70 -35.12 30.46
N SER A 75 25.71 -36.03 30.51
CA SER A 75 24.76 -36.36 31.62
C SER A 75 23.84 -35.28 32.20
N SER A 76 22.57 -35.49 32.58
CA SER A 76 21.50 -36.49 32.42
C SER A 76 20.42 -36.06 33.44
N ILE A 77 19.11 -36.12 33.14
CA ILE A 77 18.04 -36.57 34.06
C ILE A 77 16.66 -36.52 33.36
N ARG A 78 16.06 -37.71 33.27
CA ARG A 78 14.63 -38.11 33.18
C ARG A 78 13.70 -37.50 32.12
N SER A 79 13.52 -38.31 31.08
CA SER A 79 12.34 -38.40 30.22
C SER A 79 11.14 -39.00 30.96
N ILE A 80 9.99 -38.31 30.90
CA ILE A 80 8.66 -38.93 30.96
C ILE A 80 7.95 -38.55 29.65
N ARG A 81 7.49 -39.58 28.94
CA ARG A 81 6.79 -39.54 27.65
C ARG A 81 5.58 -38.60 27.70
N SER A 82 5.53 -37.63 26.77
CA SER A 82 4.28 -37.08 26.25
C SER A 82 4.08 -37.64 24.85
N ALA A 83 2.89 -38.22 24.64
CA ALA A 83 2.48 -38.83 23.40
C ALA A 83 2.34 -37.77 22.30
N SER A 84 2.88 -38.08 21.14
CA SER A 84 2.81 -37.31 19.91
C SER A 84 1.38 -37.20 19.40
N PHE A 85 0.97 -35.99 19.01
CA PHE A 85 -0.14 -35.77 18.08
C PHE A 85 0.41 -35.21 16.75
N PRO A 86 -0.23 -35.49 15.61
CA PRO A 86 0.33 -35.22 14.29
C PRO A 86 0.19 -33.74 13.92
N ASP A 87 1.30 -33.19 13.45
CA ASP A 87 1.46 -31.88 12.84
C ASP A 87 0.73 -31.86 11.49
N HIS A 88 -0.46 -31.27 11.40
CA HIS A 88 -1.09 -30.84 10.14
C HIS A 88 -2.03 -29.66 10.40
N SER A 89 -1.51 -28.44 10.28
CA SER A 89 -2.32 -27.21 10.13
C SER A 89 -1.87 -26.47 8.86
N ASP A 90 -2.09 -27.09 7.72
CA ASP A 90 -2.04 -26.44 6.41
C ASP A 90 -3.47 -26.23 5.91
N ASP A 91 -4.23 -25.32 6.53
CA ASP A 91 -5.43 -24.77 5.89
C ASP A 91 -5.84 -23.40 6.45
N PHE A 92 -5.08 -22.36 6.09
CA PHE A 92 -5.52 -20.97 6.13
C PHE A 92 -5.08 -20.32 4.82
N SER A 93 -5.88 -20.51 3.76
CA SER A 93 -5.53 -20.07 2.41
C SER A 93 -6.02 -18.64 2.14
N ASN A 94 -5.28 -17.64 2.64
CA ASN A 94 -5.12 -16.36 1.94
C ASN A 94 -3.66 -16.25 1.45
N PRO A 95 -3.39 -16.14 0.14
CA PRO A 95 -2.03 -16.03 -0.38
C PRO A 95 -1.30 -14.74 0.08
N HIS A 96 -2.01 -13.75 0.63
CA HIS A 96 -1.43 -12.49 1.11
C HIS A 96 -1.11 -12.44 2.60
N ILE A 97 -1.53 -13.45 3.38
CA ILE A 97 -1.16 -13.60 4.79
C ILE A 97 -0.59 -15.01 4.97
N ARG A 98 0.65 -15.21 4.50
CA ARG A 98 1.40 -16.43 4.86
C ARG A 98 1.70 -16.40 6.35
N THR A 99 1.05 -17.29 7.09
CA THR A 99 1.44 -17.89 8.37
C THR A 99 2.10 -16.93 9.36
N ILE A 100 1.35 -16.57 10.41
CA ILE A 100 1.80 -15.83 11.59
C ILE A 100 3.03 -16.54 12.16
N ARG A 101 4.24 -15.97 11.99
CA ARG A 101 5.52 -16.65 12.32
C ARG A 101 6.28 -16.07 13.51
N ASN A 102 5.76 -15.03 14.17
CA ASN A 102 6.30 -14.48 15.42
C ASN A 102 5.15 -14.25 16.40
N VAL A 103 4.68 -15.32 17.03
CA VAL A 103 3.50 -15.26 17.89
C VAL A 103 3.91 -15.10 19.34
N ASN A 104 3.47 -14.03 20.00
CA ASN A 104 3.17 -14.10 21.44
C ASN A 104 1.99 -15.08 21.56
N GLU A 105 2.23 -16.29 22.08
CA GLU A 105 1.24 -17.38 22.15
C GLU A 105 -0.06 -16.92 22.81
N GLU A 106 0.05 -16.01 23.79
CA GLU A 106 -1.09 -15.39 24.42
C GLU A 106 -1.91 -14.56 23.42
N SER A 107 -1.34 -13.51 22.80
CA SER A 107 -2.07 -12.66 21.84
C SER A 107 -2.83 -13.46 20.77
N ALA A 108 -2.23 -14.52 20.24
CA ALA A 108 -2.90 -15.37 19.25
C ALA A 108 -4.05 -16.20 19.83
N ASP A 109 -3.91 -16.78 21.02
CA ASP A 109 -5.00 -17.50 21.68
C ASP A 109 -6.18 -16.57 22.00
N TYR A 110 -5.90 -15.34 22.45
CA TYR A 110 -6.95 -14.33 22.69
C TYR A 110 -7.70 -13.96 21.41
N LEU A 111 -6.96 -13.68 20.32
CA LEU A 111 -7.58 -13.39 19.03
C LEU A 111 -8.41 -14.58 18.53
N LYS A 112 -7.90 -15.81 18.65
CA LYS A 112 -8.64 -17.02 18.27
C LYS A 112 -9.97 -17.13 19.01
N ARG A 113 -9.96 -17.04 20.34
CA ARG A 113 -11.16 -17.18 21.19
C ARG A 113 -12.18 -16.08 20.94
N THR A 114 -11.73 -14.84 20.81
CA THR A 114 -12.62 -13.71 20.49
C THR A 114 -13.17 -13.80 19.06
N THR A 115 -12.43 -14.37 18.11
CA THR A 115 -12.89 -14.65 16.74
C THR A 115 -14.04 -15.67 16.73
N ILE A 116 -13.92 -16.79 17.47
CA ILE A 116 -15.00 -17.77 17.65
C ILE A 116 -16.30 -17.09 18.12
N LEU A 117 -16.19 -16.20 19.12
CA LEU A 117 -17.35 -15.48 19.66
C LEU A 117 -17.93 -14.46 18.66
N ALA A 118 -17.07 -13.75 17.92
CA ALA A 118 -17.50 -12.84 16.87
C ALA A 118 -18.24 -13.58 15.75
N HIS A 119 -17.71 -14.72 15.32
CA HIS A 119 -18.33 -15.57 14.32
C HIS A 119 -19.69 -16.06 14.79
N LEU A 120 -19.77 -16.58 16.03
CA LEU A 120 -21.02 -17.10 16.60
C LEU A 120 -22.11 -16.02 16.66
N VAL A 121 -21.82 -14.86 17.25
CA VAL A 121 -22.83 -13.80 17.39
C VAL A 121 -23.23 -13.24 16.03
N ASN A 122 -22.29 -13.08 15.10
CA ASN A 122 -22.62 -12.62 13.75
C ASN A 122 -23.43 -13.67 12.98
N GLY A 123 -23.17 -14.96 13.16
CA GLY A 123 -23.98 -16.04 12.60
C GLY A 123 -25.42 -15.98 13.09
N ILE A 124 -25.63 -15.84 14.42
CA ILE A 124 -26.96 -15.69 15.00
C ILE A 124 -27.66 -14.43 14.48
N ALA A 125 -26.94 -13.30 14.40
CA ALA A 125 -27.48 -12.04 13.91
C ALA A 125 -27.91 -12.11 12.43
N LEU A 126 -27.07 -12.68 11.56
CA LEU A 126 -27.38 -12.87 10.14
C LEU A 126 -28.56 -13.81 9.96
N GLN A 127 -28.56 -14.95 10.64
CA GLN A 127 -29.67 -15.89 10.58
C GLN A 127 -30.98 -15.25 11.03
N THR A 128 -30.99 -14.66 12.22
CA THR A 128 -32.18 -14.02 12.80
C THR A 128 -32.68 -12.90 11.88
N GLY A 129 -31.76 -12.08 11.38
CA GLY A 129 -32.08 -10.92 10.55
C GLY A 129 -32.60 -11.27 9.16
N LEU A 130 -32.06 -12.31 8.53
CA LEU A 130 -32.56 -12.84 7.26
C LEU A 130 -33.92 -13.49 7.42
N MET A 131 -34.13 -14.27 8.49
CA MET A 131 -35.40 -14.91 8.76
C MET A 131 -36.50 -13.89 9.10
N ASN A 132 -36.24 -12.91 9.96
CA ASN A 132 -37.26 -11.92 10.34
C ASN A 132 -37.42 -10.77 9.33
N GLY A 133 -36.56 -10.69 8.31
CA GLY A 133 -36.60 -9.67 7.26
C GLY A 133 -35.99 -8.31 7.65
N THR A 134 -35.29 -8.23 8.79
CA THR A 134 -34.58 -6.99 9.20
C THR A 134 -33.27 -6.78 8.45
N ILE A 135 -32.73 -7.83 7.82
CA ILE A 135 -31.56 -7.77 6.93
C ILE A 135 -32.02 -8.07 5.49
N PRO A 136 -31.80 -7.16 4.52
CA PRO A 136 -32.07 -7.44 3.12
C PRO A 136 -31.19 -8.60 2.60
N PRO A 137 -31.75 -9.65 1.97
CA PRO A 137 -30.97 -10.78 1.47
C PRO A 137 -29.88 -10.40 0.48
N SER A 138 -30.14 -9.40 -0.38
CA SER A 138 -29.15 -8.88 -1.33
C SER A 138 -27.93 -8.28 -0.64
N ASP A 139 -28.12 -7.59 0.48
CA ASP A 139 -27.02 -6.94 1.18
C ASP A 139 -26.17 -8.00 1.89
N ALA A 140 -26.81 -8.96 2.55
CA ALA A 140 -26.11 -10.07 3.21
C ALA A 140 -25.29 -10.90 2.21
N VAL A 141 -25.88 -11.27 1.07
CA VAL A 141 -25.19 -12.03 0.02
C VAL A 141 -24.04 -11.22 -0.58
N GLY A 142 -24.25 -9.93 -0.86
CA GLY A 142 -23.19 -9.05 -1.37
C GLY A 142 -22.02 -8.91 -0.41
N GLU A 143 -22.27 -8.85 0.90
CA GLU A 143 -21.21 -8.83 1.91
C GLU A 143 -20.50 -10.20 2.02
N LEU A 144 -21.24 -11.32 2.05
CA LEU A 144 -20.66 -12.66 2.15
C LEU A 144 -19.80 -13.03 0.93
N LEU A 145 -20.22 -12.62 -0.27
CA LEU A 145 -19.47 -12.83 -1.52
C LEU A 145 -18.45 -11.71 -1.82
N ASN A 146 -18.20 -10.81 -0.88
CA ASN A 146 -17.17 -9.76 -0.98
C ASN A 146 -17.34 -8.80 -2.19
N PHE A 147 -18.58 -8.43 -2.54
CA PHE A 147 -18.84 -7.51 -3.66
C PHE A 147 -18.45 -6.06 -3.38
N GLY A 148 -18.19 -5.73 -2.10
CA GLY A 148 -17.77 -4.40 -1.68
C GLY A 148 -18.81 -3.34 -2.06
N SER A 149 -18.38 -2.34 -2.83
CA SER A 149 -19.26 -1.26 -3.27
C SER A 149 -20.16 -1.61 -4.46
N VAL A 150 -20.05 -2.82 -5.03
CA VAL A 150 -20.84 -3.25 -6.20
C VAL A 150 -22.14 -3.90 -5.71
N PRO A 151 -23.33 -3.31 -5.98
CA PRO A 151 -24.59 -3.90 -5.54
C PRO A 151 -24.89 -5.22 -6.26
N VAL A 152 -25.55 -6.16 -5.57
CA VAL A 152 -26.02 -7.43 -6.17
C VAL A 152 -26.88 -7.19 -7.41
N SER A 153 -27.73 -6.17 -7.41
CA SER A 153 -28.57 -5.81 -8.56
C SER A 153 -27.74 -5.40 -9.79
N THR A 154 -26.54 -4.85 -9.60
CA THR A 154 -25.61 -4.54 -10.70
C THR A 154 -25.03 -5.82 -11.29
N ILE A 155 -24.69 -6.81 -10.45
CA ILE A 155 -24.19 -8.12 -10.91
C ILE A 155 -25.28 -8.86 -11.69
N VAL A 156 -26.51 -8.91 -11.18
CA VAL A 156 -27.65 -9.54 -11.85
C VAL A 156 -27.90 -8.96 -13.26
N ASN A 157 -27.64 -7.66 -13.44
CA ASN A 157 -27.83 -6.97 -14.72
C ASN A 157 -26.53 -6.85 -15.55
N PHE A 158 -25.47 -7.56 -15.19
CA PHE A 158 -24.18 -7.49 -15.86
C PHE A 158 -24.25 -8.01 -17.31
N LYS A 159 -23.64 -7.29 -18.25
CA LYS A 159 -23.67 -7.61 -19.68
C LYS A 159 -22.26 -7.91 -20.21
N LYS A 160 -21.92 -9.19 -20.34
CA LYS A 160 -20.60 -9.58 -20.86
C LYS A 160 -20.38 -9.27 -22.34
N ASP A 161 -21.44 -9.15 -23.14
CA ASP A 161 -21.33 -8.98 -24.60
C ASP A 161 -20.56 -7.71 -25.00
N GLY A 162 -20.73 -6.61 -24.26
CA GLY A 162 -19.98 -5.38 -24.49
C GLY A 162 -18.48 -5.54 -24.25
N ILE A 163 -18.11 -6.31 -23.22
CA ILE A 163 -16.71 -6.64 -22.91
C ILE A 163 -16.13 -7.52 -24.01
N ASN A 164 -16.84 -8.57 -24.40
CA ASN A 164 -16.37 -9.50 -25.43
C ASN A 164 -16.18 -8.79 -26.77
N ALA A 165 -17.12 -7.91 -27.16
CA ALA A 165 -17.00 -7.12 -28.38
C ALA A 165 -15.81 -6.15 -28.34
N LEU A 166 -15.55 -5.52 -27.19
CA LEU A 166 -14.36 -4.69 -27.00
C LEU A 166 -13.08 -5.52 -27.12
N VAL A 167 -12.98 -6.65 -26.42
CA VAL A 167 -11.82 -7.54 -26.45
C VAL A 167 -11.54 -8.06 -27.86
N GLU A 168 -12.57 -8.50 -28.58
CA GLU A 168 -12.45 -8.95 -29.97
C GLU A 168 -11.93 -7.81 -30.86
N LYS A 169 -12.50 -6.61 -30.73
CA LYS A 169 -12.06 -5.46 -31.51
C LYS A 169 -10.61 -5.10 -31.22
N LEU A 170 -10.18 -5.13 -29.96
CA LEU A 170 -8.79 -4.89 -29.55
C LEU A 170 -7.82 -5.91 -30.14
N LYS A 171 -8.16 -7.21 -30.17
CA LYS A 171 -7.35 -8.28 -30.81
C LYS A 171 -7.10 -7.96 -32.29
N ASN A 172 -8.13 -7.47 -32.97
CA ASN A 172 -8.10 -7.24 -34.42
C ASN A 172 -7.28 -6.00 -34.81
N VAL A 173 -7.32 -4.92 -34.02
CA VAL A 173 -6.73 -3.64 -34.44
C VAL A 173 -5.29 -3.41 -33.96
N LYS A 174 -4.79 -4.20 -33.00
CA LYS A 174 -3.46 -3.97 -32.41
C LYS A 174 -2.35 -3.96 -33.47
N SER A 175 -2.40 -4.89 -34.42
CA SER A 175 -1.41 -5.02 -35.50
C SER A 175 -1.47 -3.89 -36.52
N ASP A 176 -2.54 -3.11 -36.54
CA ASP A 176 -2.74 -2.03 -37.52
C ASP A 176 -2.02 -0.74 -37.10
N ILE A 177 -1.52 -0.67 -35.86
CA ILE A 177 -0.75 0.46 -35.34
C ILE A 177 0.69 0.36 -35.83
N ASP A 178 1.14 1.39 -36.55
CA ASP A 178 2.51 1.47 -37.03
C ASP A 178 3.47 1.86 -35.90
N SER A 179 4.44 1.00 -35.61
CA SER A 179 5.43 1.21 -34.56
C SER A 179 6.66 2.01 -35.00
N ASN A 180 6.82 2.32 -36.28
CA ASN A 180 8.01 2.98 -36.82
C ASN A 180 8.10 4.47 -36.47
N TYR A 181 7.05 5.04 -35.88
CA TYR A 181 6.94 6.47 -35.64
C TYR A 181 7.03 6.86 -34.16
N LYS A 182 7.35 5.90 -33.26
CA LYS A 182 7.46 6.09 -31.80
C LYS A 182 8.19 7.36 -31.38
N ASP A 183 9.33 7.64 -32.02
CA ASP A 183 10.13 8.83 -31.70
C ASP A 183 9.35 10.13 -31.95
N TYR A 184 8.53 10.19 -33.01
CA TYR A 184 7.70 11.37 -33.32
C TYR A 184 6.50 11.50 -32.37
N GLU A 185 5.95 10.37 -31.92
CA GLU A 185 4.94 10.36 -30.85
C GLU A 185 5.52 10.97 -29.58
N GLU A 186 6.74 10.57 -29.21
CA GLU A 186 7.44 11.10 -28.04
C GLU A 186 7.74 12.61 -28.16
N ILE A 187 8.17 13.06 -29.33
CA ILE A 187 8.40 14.50 -29.57
C ILE A 187 7.09 15.30 -29.46
N ALA A 188 5.98 14.79 -30.02
CA ALA A 188 4.68 15.46 -29.92
C ALA A 188 4.21 15.59 -28.46
N LEU A 189 4.40 14.55 -27.65
CA LEU A 189 4.09 14.58 -26.22
C LEU A 189 4.99 15.55 -25.44
N LYS A 190 6.29 15.61 -25.75
CA LYS A 190 7.20 16.61 -25.14
C LYS A 190 6.79 18.05 -25.48
N TRP A 191 6.26 18.27 -26.69
CA TRP A 191 5.70 19.57 -27.04
C TRP A 191 4.42 19.88 -26.27
N ASP A 192 3.55 18.90 -26.06
CA ASP A 192 2.36 19.06 -25.22
C ASP A 192 2.70 19.47 -23.79
N GLU A 193 3.71 18.82 -23.18
CA GLU A 193 4.23 19.19 -21.87
C GLU A 193 4.67 20.66 -21.82
N ILE A 194 5.45 21.11 -22.81
CA ILE A 194 5.91 22.50 -22.92
C ILE A 194 4.72 23.47 -23.09
N ILE A 195 3.75 23.13 -23.95
CA ILE A 195 2.55 23.95 -24.18
C ILE A 195 1.71 24.10 -22.91
N LEU A 196 1.54 23.01 -22.16
CA LEU A 196 0.83 23.01 -20.88
C LEU A 196 1.57 23.85 -19.85
N GLU A 197 2.88 23.67 -19.70
CA GLU A 197 3.70 24.46 -18.77
C GLU A 197 3.63 25.95 -19.08
N VAL A 198 3.80 26.32 -20.35
CA VAL A 198 3.67 27.71 -20.84
C VAL A 198 2.30 28.29 -20.48
N SER A 199 1.25 27.50 -20.60
CA SER A 199 -0.13 27.92 -20.29
C SER A 199 -0.36 28.16 -18.79
N GLU A 200 0.47 27.57 -17.93
CA GLU A 200 0.44 27.76 -16.47
C GLU A 200 1.40 28.85 -15.97
N ILE A 201 2.24 29.41 -16.85
CA ILE A 201 3.10 30.55 -16.50
C ILE A 201 2.23 31.80 -16.33
N GLY A 202 2.27 32.34 -15.11
CA GLY A 202 1.64 33.60 -14.73
C GLY A 202 2.29 34.83 -15.36
N ASP A 203 1.96 36.02 -14.87
CA ASP A 203 2.55 37.26 -15.40
C ASP A 203 4.03 37.37 -15.01
N VAL A 204 4.91 37.34 -16.01
CA VAL A 204 6.36 37.48 -15.85
C VAL A 204 6.77 38.95 -15.83
N LYS A 205 6.01 39.83 -16.49
CA LYS A 205 6.29 41.28 -16.55
C LYS A 205 5.95 41.95 -15.22
N ASN A 206 4.83 41.55 -14.61
CA ASN A 206 4.35 42.10 -13.33
C ASN A 206 4.32 41.01 -12.25
N LEU A 207 5.47 40.74 -11.64
CA LEU A 207 5.58 39.74 -10.58
C LEU A 207 4.81 40.18 -9.33
N THR A 208 3.87 39.34 -8.89
CA THR A 208 3.05 39.63 -7.70
C THR A 208 3.90 39.60 -6.43
N GLY A 209 3.79 40.65 -5.60
CA GLY A 209 4.49 40.74 -4.31
C GLY A 209 5.98 41.11 -4.40
N ILE A 210 6.48 41.45 -5.59
CA ILE A 210 7.91 41.73 -5.82
C ILE A 210 8.42 42.92 -5.01
N ASP A 211 7.67 44.02 -4.94
CA ASP A 211 8.09 45.22 -4.22
C ASP A 211 8.20 44.98 -2.71
N SER A 212 7.18 44.37 -2.12
CA SER A 212 7.19 43.99 -0.70
C SER A 212 8.32 43.02 -0.37
N TYR A 213 8.62 42.08 -1.27
CA TYR A 213 9.76 41.18 -1.10
C TYR A 213 11.09 41.94 -1.08
N PHE A 214 11.31 42.87 -2.03
CA PHE A 214 12.53 43.68 -2.08
C PHE A 214 12.67 44.64 -0.89
N GLU A 215 11.58 45.17 -0.36
CA GLU A 215 11.61 45.99 0.86
C GLU A 215 12.14 45.20 2.07
N VAL A 216 11.60 44.00 2.29
CA VAL A 216 12.06 43.10 3.36
C VAL A 216 13.51 42.68 3.12
N LEU A 217 13.87 42.35 1.88
CA LEU A 217 15.23 41.94 1.52
C LEU A 217 16.26 43.05 1.76
N LYS A 218 15.88 44.31 1.50
CA LYS A 218 16.72 45.48 1.82
C LYS A 218 16.90 45.61 3.33
N GLN A 219 15.83 45.53 4.11
CA GLN A 219 15.92 45.57 5.57
C GLN A 219 16.76 44.42 6.14
N PHE A 220 16.70 43.25 5.51
CA PHE A 220 17.54 42.10 5.86
C PHE A 220 19.01 42.38 5.56
N ASN A 221 19.34 42.85 4.36
CA ASN A 221 20.70 43.20 3.96
C ASN A 221 21.35 44.26 4.87
N ASP A 222 20.58 45.25 5.29
CA ASP A 222 21.09 46.41 6.02
C ASP A 222 21.25 46.16 7.52
N ASN A 223 20.38 45.32 8.11
CA ASN A 223 20.27 45.20 9.57
C ASN A 223 20.59 43.81 10.13
N PHE A 224 20.57 42.74 9.31
CA PHE A 224 20.80 41.39 9.81
C PHE A 224 22.27 41.14 10.16
N ASN A 225 22.51 40.40 11.24
CA ASN A 225 23.86 40.05 11.69
C ASN A 225 24.38 38.79 10.97
N PHE A 226 24.78 38.95 9.70
CA PHE A 226 25.31 37.87 8.87
C PHE A 226 26.54 37.18 9.48
N ASP A 227 27.42 37.96 10.12
CA ASP A 227 28.63 37.41 10.73
C ASP A 227 28.30 36.43 11.84
N SER A 228 27.37 36.78 12.74
CA SER A 228 26.95 35.90 13.83
C SER A 228 26.21 34.67 13.32
N PHE A 229 25.43 34.81 12.26
CA PHE A 229 24.71 33.70 11.63
C PHE A 229 25.65 32.69 10.93
N GLU A 230 26.72 33.15 10.28
CA GLU A 230 27.65 32.25 9.56
C GLU A 230 28.80 31.73 10.43
N LYS A 231 29.05 32.36 11.58
CA LYS A 231 30.24 32.11 12.41
C LYS A 231 30.39 30.67 12.92
N PRO A 232 29.36 29.99 13.46
CA PRO A 232 29.54 28.65 14.00
C PRO A 232 30.06 27.65 12.96
N GLY A 233 29.45 27.66 11.76
CA GLY A 233 29.84 26.77 10.67
C GLY A 233 31.29 26.98 10.24
N LYS A 234 31.70 28.24 10.04
CA LYS A 234 33.09 28.59 9.71
C LYS A 234 34.06 28.19 10.83
N SER A 235 33.70 28.50 12.08
CA SER A 235 34.58 28.32 13.24
C SER A 235 34.84 26.84 13.53
N PHE A 236 33.81 25.98 13.52
CA PHE A 236 33.99 24.53 13.70
C PHE A 236 34.76 23.90 12.54
N GLY A 237 34.55 24.37 11.31
CA GLY A 237 35.36 23.97 10.16
C GLY A 237 36.84 24.27 10.37
N THR A 238 37.18 25.48 10.86
CA THR A 238 38.56 25.83 11.21
C THR A 238 39.11 24.97 12.34
N ARG A 239 38.33 24.72 13.41
CA ARG A 239 38.79 23.88 14.54
C ARG A 239 39.08 22.45 14.10
N LYS A 240 38.33 21.95 13.12
CA LYS A 240 38.61 20.65 12.50
C LYS A 240 39.96 20.67 11.78
N THR A 241 40.26 21.72 11.00
CA THR A 241 41.56 21.89 10.32
C THR A 241 42.70 22.03 11.32
N ASP A 242 42.54 22.78 12.41
CA ASP A 242 43.57 22.93 13.45
C ASP A 242 43.92 21.57 14.07
N LEU A 243 42.91 20.74 14.33
CA LEU A 243 43.12 19.40 14.87
C LEU A 243 43.85 18.48 13.89
N GLU A 244 43.52 18.53 12.60
CA GLU A 244 44.25 17.76 11.58
C GLU A 244 45.70 18.24 11.45
N TYR A 245 45.94 19.55 11.56
CA TYR A 245 47.29 20.10 11.60
C TYR A 245 48.06 19.59 12.83
N ILE A 246 47.46 19.61 14.02
CA ILE A 246 48.07 19.04 15.24
C ILE A 246 48.44 17.56 15.03
N LYS A 247 47.58 16.79 14.37
CA LYS A 247 47.84 15.37 14.07
C LYS A 247 48.96 15.14 13.06
N SER A 248 49.26 16.12 12.21
CA SER A 248 50.31 16.04 11.20
C SER A 248 51.71 16.36 11.74
N LEU A 249 51.81 16.92 12.94
CA LEU A 249 53.08 17.24 13.58
C LEU A 249 53.78 15.97 14.08
N ASP A 250 55.11 16.03 14.14
CA ASP A 250 55.93 14.98 14.76
C ASP A 250 55.49 14.76 16.21
N GLN A 251 55.29 13.50 16.60
CA GLN A 251 54.84 13.10 17.93
C GLN A 251 55.90 13.36 19.03
N THR A 252 57.10 13.80 18.65
CA THR A 252 58.14 14.31 19.56
C THR A 252 58.12 15.83 19.73
N ASN A 253 57.28 16.55 18.97
CA ASN A 253 57.21 18.01 19.02
C ASN A 253 56.36 18.52 20.20
N THR A 254 57.00 19.12 21.20
CA THR A 254 56.34 19.69 22.39
C THR A 254 55.42 20.87 22.09
N ASP A 255 55.54 21.53 20.93
CA ASP A 255 54.65 22.61 20.48
C ASP A 255 53.20 22.14 20.30
N ILE A 256 52.98 20.82 20.22
CA ILE A 256 51.64 20.22 20.21
C ILE A 256 50.84 20.67 21.45
N VAL A 257 51.50 20.85 22.61
CA VAL A 257 50.85 21.31 23.85
C VAL A 257 50.28 22.73 23.68
N ASP A 258 51.06 23.66 23.13
CA ASP A 258 50.62 25.04 22.87
C ASP A 258 49.41 25.09 21.93
N LYS A 259 49.43 24.22 20.91
CA LYS A 259 48.37 24.14 19.91
C LYS A 259 47.11 23.48 20.47
N LEU A 260 47.24 22.52 21.39
CA LEU A 260 46.11 21.90 22.07
C LEU A 260 45.42 22.87 23.04
N ASP A 261 46.18 23.63 23.83
CA ASP A 261 45.61 24.71 24.65
C ASP A 261 44.86 25.72 23.78
N SER A 262 45.47 26.13 22.67
CA SER A 262 44.85 27.06 21.73
C SER A 262 43.58 26.50 21.10
N LEU A 263 43.59 25.23 20.70
CA LEU A 263 42.41 24.54 20.18
C LEU A 263 41.29 24.48 21.24
N LYS A 264 41.61 24.20 22.50
CA LYS A 264 40.64 24.17 23.60
C LYS A 264 39.94 25.52 23.75
N ARG A 265 40.74 26.59 23.86
CA ARG A 265 40.24 27.97 23.99
C ARG A 265 39.38 28.37 22.79
N ASP A 266 39.85 28.09 21.59
CA ASP A 266 39.16 28.51 20.37
C ASP A 266 37.90 27.67 20.09
N LEU A 267 37.88 26.40 20.50
CA LEU A 267 36.68 25.57 20.45
C LEU A 267 35.61 26.11 21.42
N LYS A 268 35.98 26.52 22.63
CA LYS A 268 35.07 27.21 23.56
C LYS A 268 34.56 28.54 23.00
N ASN A 269 35.41 29.31 22.33
CA ASN A 269 35.00 30.53 21.63
C ASN A 269 34.01 30.23 20.49
N SER A 270 34.23 29.13 19.76
CA SER A 270 33.32 28.65 18.71
C SER A 270 31.96 28.25 19.29
N ILE A 271 31.93 27.52 20.41
CA ILE A 271 30.71 27.16 21.14
C ILE A 271 29.99 28.40 21.64
N SER A 272 30.70 29.40 22.17
CA SER A 272 30.10 30.64 22.66
C SER A 272 29.41 31.43 21.55
N SER A 273 29.86 31.29 20.29
CA SER A 273 29.21 31.92 19.14
C SER A 273 27.80 31.38 18.85
N LEU A 274 27.44 30.20 19.39
CA LEU A 274 26.10 29.61 19.24
C LEU A 274 24.99 30.48 19.84
N THR A 275 25.28 31.26 20.88
CA THR A 275 24.30 32.19 21.49
C THR A 275 23.91 33.31 20.53
N ALA A 276 24.91 33.91 19.87
CA ALA A 276 24.70 34.95 18.87
C ALA A 276 24.01 34.36 17.62
N PHE A 277 24.44 33.17 17.19
CA PHE A 277 23.78 32.42 16.12
C PHE A 277 22.30 32.18 16.41
N LYS A 278 21.96 31.71 17.61
CA LYS A 278 20.58 31.46 18.02
C LYS A 278 19.75 32.73 17.93
N SER A 279 20.27 33.84 18.44
CA SER A 279 19.61 35.15 18.36
C SER A 279 19.36 35.58 16.91
N SER A 280 20.35 35.40 16.02
CA SER A 280 20.19 35.65 14.58
C SER A 280 19.23 34.68 13.89
N SER A 281 19.20 33.42 14.31
CA SER A 281 18.25 32.41 13.80
C SER A 281 16.81 32.77 14.17
N ASP A 282 16.59 33.18 15.41
CA ASP A 282 15.28 33.61 15.90
C ASP A 282 14.84 34.90 15.18
N GLU A 283 15.75 35.87 15.00
CA GLU A 283 15.46 37.09 14.23
C GLU A 283 15.11 36.76 12.76
N LEU A 284 15.88 35.88 12.10
CA LEU A 284 15.60 35.44 10.73
C LEU A 284 14.19 34.85 10.61
N LYS A 285 13.81 34.00 11.57
CA LYS A 285 12.52 33.31 11.59
C LYS A 285 11.35 34.25 11.88
N ASP A 286 11.49 35.15 12.84
CA ASP A 286 10.37 35.93 13.36
C ASP A 286 10.17 37.25 12.60
N LYS A 287 11.27 37.94 12.26
CA LYS A 287 11.24 39.27 11.64
C LYS A 287 11.30 39.21 10.11
N TYR A 288 11.96 38.20 9.56
CA TYR A 288 12.21 38.08 8.11
C TYR A 288 11.46 36.92 7.46
N LYS A 289 10.40 36.41 8.11
CA LYS A 289 9.56 35.32 7.59
C LYS A 289 9.07 35.55 6.15
N SER A 290 8.76 36.79 5.77
CA SER A 290 8.32 37.11 4.41
C SER A 290 9.32 36.77 3.31
N LEU A 291 10.61 36.54 3.64
CA LEU A 291 11.60 36.05 2.68
C LEU A 291 11.28 34.63 2.18
N GLU A 292 10.47 33.86 2.92
CA GLU A 292 9.96 32.56 2.48
C GLU A 292 9.12 32.64 1.19
N ASN A 293 8.60 33.82 0.86
CA ASN A 293 7.79 34.05 -0.35
C ASN A 293 8.62 34.18 -1.63
N GLY A 294 9.96 34.31 -1.53
CA GLY A 294 10.84 34.55 -2.68
C GLY A 294 10.61 33.58 -3.84
N PRO A 295 10.59 32.25 -3.61
CA PRO A 295 10.30 31.28 -4.66
C PRO A 295 8.95 31.49 -5.34
N THR A 296 7.91 31.88 -4.60
CA THR A 296 6.59 32.17 -5.18
C THR A 296 6.62 33.44 -6.03
N VAL A 297 7.28 34.50 -5.56
CA VAL A 297 7.43 35.77 -6.28
C VAL A 297 8.13 35.56 -7.62
N PHE A 298 9.21 34.78 -7.64
CA PHE A 298 10.00 34.55 -8.85
C PHE A 298 9.57 33.35 -9.69
N ALA A 299 8.57 32.59 -9.25
CA ALA A 299 8.09 31.39 -9.96
C ALA A 299 7.77 31.64 -11.45
N PRO A 300 7.15 32.76 -11.88
CA PRO A 300 6.91 33.01 -13.30
C PRO A 300 8.22 33.11 -14.12
N VAL A 301 9.26 33.75 -13.57
CA VAL A 301 10.57 33.86 -14.23
C VAL A 301 11.27 32.51 -14.27
N GLU A 302 11.30 31.80 -13.15
CA GLU A 302 11.92 30.48 -13.05
C GLU A 302 11.28 29.48 -14.03
N LYS A 303 9.95 29.42 -14.08
CA LYS A 303 9.23 28.56 -15.02
C LYS A 303 9.49 28.94 -16.47
N THR A 304 9.60 30.24 -16.77
CA THR A 304 9.95 30.71 -18.12
C THR A 304 11.34 30.22 -18.54
N ILE A 305 12.33 30.31 -17.64
CA ILE A 305 13.69 29.81 -17.91
C ILE A 305 13.67 28.28 -18.07
N ALA A 306 12.94 27.54 -17.23
CA ALA A 306 12.83 26.09 -17.32
C ALA A 306 12.18 25.62 -18.63
N VAL A 307 11.09 26.27 -19.06
CA VAL A 307 10.43 26.03 -20.35
C VAL A 307 11.41 26.28 -21.50
N PHE A 308 12.15 27.39 -21.44
CA PHE A 308 13.17 27.72 -22.42
C PHE A 308 14.24 26.62 -22.53
N GLU A 309 14.80 26.17 -21.40
CA GLU A 309 15.82 25.11 -21.36
C GLU A 309 15.31 23.77 -21.91
N LYS A 310 14.05 23.42 -21.62
CA LYS A 310 13.40 22.23 -22.18
C LYS A 310 13.25 22.34 -23.69
N ARG A 311 12.75 23.48 -24.17
CA ARG A 311 12.58 23.77 -25.60
C ARG A 311 13.91 23.69 -26.35
N MET A 312 15.01 24.17 -25.76
CA MET A 312 16.36 24.08 -26.33
C MET A 312 16.86 22.65 -26.51
N LYS A 313 16.51 21.75 -25.59
CA LYS A 313 16.84 20.32 -25.72
C LYS A 313 16.00 19.69 -26.83
N LEU A 314 14.74 20.09 -26.95
CA LEU A 314 13.79 19.58 -27.93
C LEU A 314 14.03 20.11 -29.35
N SER A 315 14.55 21.32 -29.52
CA SER A 315 14.75 21.96 -30.84
C SER A 315 15.76 21.23 -31.73
N LYS A 316 16.49 20.24 -31.21
CA LYS A 316 17.34 19.32 -31.99
C LYS A 316 16.52 18.25 -32.72
N THR A 317 15.22 18.16 -32.46
CA THR A 317 14.33 17.13 -32.99
C THR A 317 12.97 17.76 -33.26
N LEU A 318 12.70 18.08 -34.53
CA LEU A 318 11.45 18.73 -34.93
C LEU A 318 10.36 17.69 -35.19
N VAL A 319 9.12 18.07 -34.89
CA VAL A 319 7.94 17.35 -35.39
C VAL A 319 7.76 17.74 -36.85
N GLU A 320 8.17 16.88 -37.79
CA GLU A 320 8.02 17.22 -39.21
C GLU A 320 6.60 16.91 -39.71
N LYS A 321 6.07 17.81 -40.55
CA LYS A 321 4.74 17.65 -41.18
C LYS A 321 4.56 16.30 -41.90
N LYS A 322 5.63 15.75 -42.50
CA LYS A 322 5.60 14.45 -43.18
C LYS A 322 5.21 13.27 -42.27
N HIS A 323 5.29 13.44 -40.94
CA HIS A 323 4.89 12.44 -39.95
C HIS A 323 3.45 12.59 -39.46
N ALA A 324 2.72 13.60 -39.91
CA ALA A 324 1.32 13.79 -39.54
C ALA A 324 0.44 12.63 -40.03
N ASP A 325 0.62 12.16 -41.27
CA ASP A 325 -0.22 11.11 -41.86
C ASP A 325 -0.10 9.76 -41.13
N PRO A 326 1.10 9.27 -40.78
CA PRO A 326 1.25 8.10 -39.93
C PRO A 326 0.55 8.23 -38.56
N VAL A 327 0.69 9.37 -37.89
CA VAL A 327 0.03 9.63 -36.59
C VAL A 327 -1.49 9.66 -36.77
N LYS A 328 -2.01 10.34 -37.80
CA LYS A 328 -3.43 10.32 -38.16
C LYS A 328 -3.94 8.90 -38.38
N LYS A 329 -3.17 8.05 -39.07
CA LYS A 329 -3.52 6.65 -39.30
C LYS A 329 -3.64 5.90 -37.97
N ASN A 330 -2.67 6.02 -37.06
CA ASN A 330 -2.71 5.38 -35.75
C ASN A 330 -3.89 5.89 -34.88
N ILE A 331 -4.19 7.18 -34.90
CA ILE A 331 -5.37 7.74 -34.22
C ILE A 331 -6.67 7.16 -34.81
N LYS A 332 -6.78 7.04 -36.14
CA LYS A 332 -7.93 6.39 -36.79
C LYS A 332 -8.11 4.96 -36.33
N VAL A 333 -7.04 4.20 -36.11
CA VAL A 333 -7.11 2.84 -35.55
C VAL A 333 -7.70 2.86 -34.14
N ALA A 334 -7.24 3.75 -33.25
CA ALA A 334 -7.83 3.90 -31.91
C ALA A 334 -9.31 4.31 -31.96
N LEU A 335 -9.70 5.20 -32.87
CA LEU A 335 -11.09 5.60 -33.06
C LEU A 335 -12.01 4.43 -33.44
N GLN A 336 -11.52 3.42 -34.16
CA GLN A 336 -12.30 2.21 -34.45
C GLN A 336 -12.70 1.40 -33.21
N VAL A 337 -12.00 1.59 -32.10
CA VAL A 337 -12.27 0.90 -30.81
C VAL A 337 -13.03 1.81 -29.84
N SER A 338 -12.94 3.14 -30.01
CA SER A 338 -13.46 4.13 -29.06
C SER A 338 -14.92 3.90 -28.64
N THR A 339 -15.81 3.60 -29.59
CA THR A 339 -17.25 3.38 -29.33
C THR A 339 -17.51 2.10 -28.54
N TYR A 340 -16.75 1.03 -28.79
CA TYR A 340 -16.79 -0.21 -28.00
C TYR A 340 -16.28 0.04 -26.58
N ALA A 341 -15.19 0.79 -26.46
CA ALA A 341 -14.63 1.18 -25.16
C ALA A 341 -15.64 2.01 -24.36
N GLN A 342 -16.30 2.98 -24.97
CA GLN A 342 -17.35 3.80 -24.33
C GLN A 342 -18.54 2.94 -23.88
N SER A 343 -18.98 2.02 -24.73
CA SER A 343 -20.12 1.15 -24.43
C SER A 343 -19.85 0.19 -23.27
N ALA A 344 -18.61 -0.28 -23.14
CA ALA A 344 -18.17 -1.20 -22.09
C ALA A 344 -17.73 -0.52 -20.78
N GLN A 345 -17.72 0.81 -20.71
CA GLN A 345 -17.10 1.57 -19.60
C GLN A 345 -17.66 1.19 -18.23
N LYS A 346 -18.98 1.01 -18.13
CA LYS A 346 -19.64 0.68 -16.86
C LYS A 346 -19.27 -0.73 -16.41
N GLU A 347 -19.37 -1.70 -17.31
CA GLU A 347 -19.08 -3.11 -17.06
C GLU A 347 -17.60 -3.32 -16.70
N VAL A 348 -16.67 -2.65 -17.37
CA VAL A 348 -15.24 -2.67 -17.02
C VAL A 348 -15.00 -2.10 -15.63
N SER A 349 -15.70 -1.02 -15.27
CA SER A 349 -15.60 -0.45 -13.93
C SER A 349 -16.11 -1.43 -12.87
N TYR A 350 -17.23 -2.11 -13.11
CA TYR A 350 -17.77 -3.12 -12.20
C TYR A 350 -16.83 -4.32 -12.04
N MET A 351 -16.30 -4.87 -13.14
CA MET A 351 -15.32 -5.96 -13.12
C MET A 351 -14.11 -5.61 -12.24
N ASN A 352 -13.56 -4.40 -12.42
CA ASN A 352 -12.37 -3.98 -11.68
C ASN A 352 -12.68 -3.74 -10.19
N ASN A 353 -13.80 -3.07 -9.87
CA ASN A 353 -14.19 -2.84 -8.47
C ASN A 353 -14.51 -4.17 -7.74
N LEU A 354 -15.11 -5.13 -8.44
CA LEU A 354 -15.41 -6.45 -7.89
C LEU A 354 -14.12 -7.24 -7.63
N ALA A 355 -13.20 -7.28 -8.60
CA ALA A 355 -11.91 -7.94 -8.42
C ALA A 355 -11.10 -7.32 -7.27
N GLU A 356 -11.08 -5.99 -7.17
CA GLU A 356 -10.44 -5.28 -6.05
C GLU A 356 -11.06 -5.67 -4.70
N SER A 357 -12.40 -5.77 -4.63
CA SER A 357 -13.11 -6.12 -3.38
C SER A 357 -12.91 -7.58 -2.98
N ILE A 358 -12.96 -8.50 -3.93
CA ILE A 358 -12.75 -9.94 -3.69
C ILE A 358 -11.31 -10.22 -3.24
N SER A 359 -10.32 -9.52 -3.82
CA SER A 359 -8.91 -9.70 -3.45
C SER A 359 -8.51 -9.03 -2.14
N ALA A 360 -9.29 -8.06 -1.65
CA ALA A 360 -9.02 -7.31 -0.41
C ALA A 360 -10.30 -7.19 0.45
N PRO A 361 -10.82 -8.31 0.97
CA PRO A 361 -12.09 -8.34 1.68
C PRO A 361 -12.06 -7.57 3.02
N GLY A 362 -10.89 -7.38 3.62
CA GLY A 362 -10.71 -6.58 4.85
C GLY A 362 -10.97 -5.09 4.65
N SER A 363 -10.81 -4.59 3.42
CA SER A 363 -11.14 -3.20 3.06
C SER A 363 -12.63 -2.90 2.91
N ILE A 364 -13.49 -3.93 2.93
CA ILE A 364 -14.94 -3.79 2.75
C ILE A 364 -15.58 -3.27 4.03
N GLN A 365 -16.36 -2.19 3.89
CA GLN A 365 -17.20 -1.69 4.98
C GLN A 365 -18.45 -2.58 5.11
N ARG A 366 -18.51 -3.36 6.19
CA ARG A 366 -19.59 -4.32 6.45
C ARG A 366 -20.62 -3.73 7.39
N LYS A 367 -21.89 -3.88 7.04
CA LYS A 367 -23.03 -3.46 7.85
C LYS A 367 -23.61 -4.60 8.65
N TYR A 368 -23.66 -5.81 8.10
CA TYR A 368 -24.33 -6.96 8.73
C TYR A 368 -23.39 -8.11 9.08
N SER A 369 -22.18 -8.13 8.51
CA SER A 369 -21.22 -9.24 8.61
C SER A 369 -19.87 -8.83 9.24
N LYS A 370 -19.85 -7.90 10.20
CA LYS A 370 -18.59 -7.42 10.81
C LYS A 370 -17.75 -8.49 11.50
N GLY A 371 -18.40 -9.52 12.03
CA GLY A 371 -17.77 -10.72 12.55
C GLY A 371 -17.27 -11.69 11.46
N PHE A 372 -17.62 -11.48 10.19
CA PHE A 372 -17.10 -12.23 9.04
C PHE A 372 -16.34 -11.30 8.09
N PRO A 373 -15.22 -10.71 8.54
CA PRO A 373 -14.48 -9.77 7.72
C PRO A 373 -13.96 -10.32 6.39
N ASN A 374 -13.81 -11.64 6.23
CA ASN A 374 -13.45 -12.33 4.98
C ASN A 374 -14.69 -12.89 4.23
N GLY A 375 -15.91 -12.58 4.68
CA GLY A 375 -17.15 -13.02 4.06
C GLY A 375 -17.41 -14.51 4.25
N LEU A 376 -17.72 -15.20 3.16
CA LEU A 376 -18.11 -16.62 3.17
C LEU A 376 -17.05 -17.54 3.80
N ALA A 377 -15.76 -17.21 3.68
CA ALA A 377 -14.68 -17.98 4.28
C ALA A 377 -14.77 -18.06 5.82
N ASP A 378 -15.14 -16.96 6.47
CA ASP A 378 -15.34 -16.95 7.93
C ASP A 378 -16.64 -17.66 8.30
N LEU A 379 -17.68 -17.55 7.46
CA LEU A 379 -18.92 -18.31 7.64
C LEU A 379 -18.70 -19.84 7.53
N LYS A 380 -17.81 -20.29 6.65
CA LYS A 380 -17.37 -21.70 6.60
C LYS A 380 -16.66 -22.11 7.89
N THR A 381 -15.83 -21.21 8.43
CA THR A 381 -15.09 -21.44 9.68
C THR A 381 -16.03 -21.55 10.89
N LEU A 382 -17.14 -20.80 10.89
CA LEU A 382 -18.15 -20.86 11.94
C LEU A 382 -18.64 -22.30 12.22
N LEU A 383 -18.76 -23.16 11.19
CA LEU A 383 -19.18 -24.55 11.37
C LEU A 383 -18.23 -25.33 12.31
N ASN A 384 -16.95 -25.00 12.29
CA ASN A 384 -15.96 -25.57 13.21
C ASN A 384 -15.98 -24.85 14.56
N ASP A 385 -16.12 -23.52 14.55
CA ASP A 385 -16.13 -22.70 15.76
C ASP A 385 -17.25 -23.10 16.72
N VAL A 386 -18.46 -23.37 16.22
CA VAL A 386 -19.60 -23.81 17.05
C VAL A 386 -19.46 -25.20 17.64
N ARG A 387 -18.44 -25.95 17.21
CA ARG A 387 -18.07 -27.29 17.71
C ARG A 387 -16.80 -27.25 18.57
N ASP A 388 -16.19 -26.08 18.74
CA ASP A 388 -14.99 -25.96 19.55
C ASP A 388 -15.32 -26.23 21.02
N ARG A 389 -14.64 -27.23 21.61
CA ARG A 389 -14.85 -27.64 23.01
C ARG A 389 -14.54 -26.53 24.00
N TRP A 390 -13.72 -25.55 23.60
CA TRP A 390 -13.46 -24.38 24.42
C TRP A 390 -14.76 -23.66 24.83
N ILE A 391 -15.80 -23.64 23.99
CA ILE A 391 -17.10 -23.02 24.33
C ILE A 391 -17.75 -23.73 25.52
N GLU A 392 -17.63 -25.06 25.61
CA GLU A 392 -18.16 -25.83 26.74
C GLU A 392 -17.39 -25.51 28.03
N ASP A 393 -16.06 -25.50 27.92
CA ASP A 393 -15.14 -25.26 29.05
C ASP A 393 -15.35 -23.87 29.65
N VAL A 394 -15.47 -22.84 28.79
CA VAL A 394 -15.58 -21.43 29.21
C VAL A 394 -16.96 -21.06 29.75
N VAL A 395 -18.01 -21.81 29.39
CA VAL A 395 -19.39 -21.64 29.92
C VAL A 395 -19.64 -22.54 31.15
N ASN A 396 -18.73 -23.48 31.45
CA ASN A 396 -18.74 -24.33 32.64
C ASN A 396 -20.04 -25.16 32.80
N ILE A 397 -20.47 -25.84 31.74
CA ILE A 397 -21.65 -26.73 31.76
C ILE A 397 -21.23 -28.19 31.62
N THR A 398 -21.58 -29.03 32.59
CA THR A 398 -21.38 -30.49 32.54
C THR A 398 -22.54 -31.16 31.78
N GLY A 399 -22.27 -31.72 30.59
CA GLY A 399 -23.25 -32.48 29.79
C GLY A 399 -23.85 -31.73 28.60
N SER A 400 -23.17 -30.70 28.10
CA SER A 400 -23.57 -29.85 26.98
C SER A 400 -23.87 -30.65 25.71
N ASN A 401 -24.96 -30.27 25.04
CA ASN A 401 -25.27 -30.70 23.69
C ASN A 401 -24.75 -29.62 22.72
N LEU A 402 -23.45 -29.57 22.40
CA LEU A 402 -22.91 -28.62 21.39
C LEU A 402 -23.65 -28.67 20.05
N ASN A 403 -24.35 -29.78 19.77
CA ASN A 403 -25.24 -29.85 18.61
C ASN A 403 -26.33 -28.78 18.66
N VAL A 404 -26.70 -28.21 19.81
CA VAL A 404 -27.64 -27.07 19.90
C VAL A 404 -27.17 -25.89 19.06
N LEU A 405 -25.87 -25.55 19.08
CA LEU A 405 -25.34 -24.45 18.27
C LEU A 405 -25.28 -24.81 16.79
N THR A 406 -24.85 -26.03 16.47
CA THR A 406 -24.79 -26.54 15.09
C THR A 406 -26.20 -26.65 14.48
N ASP A 407 -27.11 -27.35 15.14
CA ASP A 407 -28.52 -27.53 14.74
C ASP A 407 -29.29 -26.20 14.76
N GLY A 408 -28.91 -25.29 15.66
CA GLY A 408 -29.48 -23.96 15.76
C GLY A 408 -29.18 -23.09 14.56
N LEU A 409 -27.96 -23.15 14.05
CA LEU A 409 -27.46 -22.37 12.90
C LEU A 409 -27.57 -23.12 11.56
N GLU A 410 -28.22 -24.29 11.54
CA GLU A 410 -28.38 -25.10 10.32
C GLU A 410 -28.97 -24.32 9.13
N PRO A 411 -29.99 -23.44 9.27
CA PRO A 411 -30.47 -22.62 8.16
C PRO A 411 -29.37 -21.75 7.53
N LEU A 412 -28.49 -21.16 8.35
CA LEU A 412 -27.37 -20.37 7.87
C LEU A 412 -26.31 -21.23 7.17
N PHE A 413 -26.03 -22.44 7.67
CA PHE A 413 -25.11 -23.38 7.01
C PHE A 413 -25.67 -23.92 5.69
N GLN A 414 -26.99 -24.00 5.53
CA GLN A 414 -27.59 -24.31 4.23
C GLN A 414 -27.46 -23.16 3.25
N LEU A 415 -27.60 -21.91 3.71
CA LEU A 415 -27.29 -20.73 2.89
C LEU A 415 -25.82 -20.71 2.47
N GLU A 416 -24.90 -21.00 3.40
CA GLU A 416 -23.47 -21.10 3.10
C GLU A 416 -23.20 -22.07 1.93
N LYS A 417 -23.75 -23.29 1.97
CA LYS A 417 -23.65 -24.27 0.87
C LYS A 417 -24.23 -23.79 -0.45
N GLN A 418 -25.28 -22.97 -0.42
CA GLN A 418 -25.84 -22.38 -1.64
C GLN A 418 -24.90 -21.34 -2.24
N LEU A 419 -24.26 -20.52 -1.39
CA LEU A 419 -23.33 -19.48 -1.81
C LEU A 419 -21.97 -20.04 -2.25
N GLU A 420 -21.58 -21.22 -1.76
CA GLU A 420 -20.32 -21.87 -2.13
C GLU A 420 -20.17 -22.03 -3.65
N LYS A 421 -21.24 -22.41 -4.37
CA LYS A 421 -21.22 -22.53 -5.84
C LYS A 421 -20.93 -21.20 -6.54
N MET A 422 -21.44 -20.10 -5.98
CA MET A 422 -21.21 -18.75 -6.53
C MET A 422 -19.77 -18.29 -6.23
N ASP A 423 -19.29 -18.55 -5.01
CA ASP A 423 -17.92 -18.24 -4.59
C ASP A 423 -16.88 -19.00 -5.43
N GLU A 424 -17.11 -20.29 -5.71
CA GLU A 424 -16.26 -21.09 -6.59
C GLU A 424 -16.14 -20.50 -8.00
N LYS A 425 -17.26 -20.01 -8.56
CA LYS A 425 -17.29 -19.32 -9.86
C LYS A 425 -16.51 -18.00 -9.84
N LEU A 426 -16.44 -17.32 -8.69
CA LEU A 426 -15.70 -16.07 -8.52
C LEU A 426 -14.22 -16.28 -8.21
N ARG A 427 -13.82 -17.47 -7.74
CA ARG A 427 -12.43 -17.80 -7.38
C ARG A 427 -11.39 -17.44 -8.45
N PRO A 428 -11.65 -17.58 -9.77
CA PRO A 428 -10.68 -17.14 -10.78
C PRO A 428 -10.32 -15.66 -10.64
N ILE A 429 -11.23 -14.80 -10.19
CA ILE A 429 -11.10 -13.33 -10.16
C ILE A 429 -10.14 -12.85 -9.05
N SER A 430 -9.84 -13.69 -8.03
CA SER A 430 -9.11 -13.26 -6.82
C SER A 430 -7.58 -13.20 -6.95
N ASN A 431 -7.01 -13.44 -8.14
CA ASN A 431 -5.56 -13.54 -8.34
C ASN A 431 -4.89 -12.16 -8.59
N ALA A 432 -3.79 -11.90 -7.87
CA ALA A 432 -3.00 -10.66 -8.01
C ALA A 432 -2.54 -10.34 -9.45
N ASN A 433 -2.22 -11.34 -10.27
CA ASN A 433 -1.86 -11.12 -11.68
C ASN A 433 -3.06 -10.61 -12.50
N MET A 434 -4.28 -11.02 -12.14
CA MET A 434 -5.51 -10.53 -12.78
C MET A 434 -5.82 -9.10 -12.39
N ASN A 435 -5.59 -8.70 -11.14
CA ASN A 435 -5.80 -7.31 -10.69
C ASN A 435 -4.95 -6.33 -11.49
N LYS A 436 -3.69 -6.68 -11.79
CA LYS A 436 -2.85 -5.86 -12.67
C LYS A 436 -3.44 -5.78 -14.08
N ALA A 437 -3.75 -6.91 -14.70
CA ALA A 437 -4.33 -6.95 -16.04
C ALA A 437 -5.64 -6.14 -16.13
N LEU A 438 -6.54 -6.27 -15.15
CA LEU A 438 -7.81 -5.53 -15.07
C LEU A 438 -7.62 -4.04 -14.85
N SER A 439 -6.59 -3.64 -14.08
CA SER A 439 -6.21 -2.24 -13.92
C SER A 439 -5.70 -1.64 -15.23
N ASP A 440 -4.77 -2.33 -15.90
CA ASP A 440 -4.21 -1.92 -17.18
C ASP A 440 -5.33 -1.83 -18.25
N PHE A 441 -6.26 -2.78 -18.24
CA PHE A 441 -7.43 -2.78 -19.13
C PHE A 441 -8.39 -1.61 -18.87
N LYS A 442 -8.68 -1.30 -17.60
CA LYS A 442 -9.51 -0.13 -17.23
C LYS A 442 -8.85 1.17 -17.69
N GLN A 443 -7.54 1.28 -17.57
CA GLN A 443 -6.79 2.46 -18.05
C GLN A 443 -6.85 2.58 -19.57
N LEU A 444 -6.60 1.49 -20.30
CA LEU A 444 -6.72 1.45 -21.77
C LEU A 444 -8.15 1.78 -22.22
N GLN A 445 -9.16 1.16 -21.60
CA GLN A 445 -10.57 1.42 -21.90
C GLN A 445 -10.89 2.91 -21.74
N LYS A 446 -10.48 3.52 -20.62
CA LYS A 446 -10.67 4.95 -20.38
C LYS A 446 -9.96 5.80 -21.45
N GLY A 447 -8.69 5.52 -21.71
CA GLY A 447 -7.91 6.24 -22.72
C GLY A 447 -8.56 6.19 -24.10
N LEU A 448 -9.03 5.02 -24.52
CA LEU A 448 -9.74 4.82 -25.79
C LEU A 448 -11.11 5.50 -25.83
N SER A 449 -11.84 5.54 -24.71
CA SER A 449 -13.14 6.21 -24.63
C SER A 449 -13.05 7.73 -24.76
N ASP A 450 -11.93 8.32 -24.34
CA ASP A 450 -11.69 9.76 -24.36
C ASP A 450 -11.17 10.27 -25.72
N VAL A 451 -10.84 9.36 -26.66
CA VAL A 451 -10.35 9.74 -28.00
C VAL A 451 -11.48 10.40 -28.80
N LYS A 452 -11.23 11.64 -29.24
CA LYS A 452 -12.21 12.42 -30.02
C LYS A 452 -11.94 12.35 -31.52
N PRO A 453 -12.98 12.24 -32.37
CA PRO A 453 -12.80 12.20 -33.83
C PRO A 453 -12.01 13.39 -34.39
N GLU A 454 -12.25 14.60 -33.86
CA GLU A 454 -11.55 15.80 -34.33
C GLU A 454 -10.02 15.75 -34.14
N SER A 455 -9.51 14.87 -33.27
CA SER A 455 -8.07 14.73 -33.02
C SER A 455 -7.29 14.39 -34.29
N VAL A 456 -7.91 13.68 -35.24
CA VAL A 456 -7.31 13.33 -36.54
C VAL A 456 -7.01 14.58 -37.38
N ASP A 457 -7.98 15.48 -37.46
CA ASP A 457 -7.87 16.66 -38.32
C ASP A 457 -6.92 17.71 -37.72
N LEU A 458 -6.75 17.69 -36.40
CA LEU A 458 -5.86 18.58 -35.66
C LEU A 458 -4.36 18.23 -35.82
N VAL A 459 -4.01 16.98 -36.16
CA VAL A 459 -2.61 16.54 -36.19
C VAL A 459 -1.78 17.37 -37.17
N GLU A 460 -2.27 17.57 -38.39
CA GLU A 460 -1.48 18.23 -39.44
C GLU A 460 -1.26 19.70 -39.15
N ASP A 461 -2.30 20.43 -38.76
CA ASP A 461 -2.19 21.84 -38.36
C ASP A 461 -1.25 22.01 -37.17
N LEU A 462 -1.35 21.12 -36.16
CA LEU A 462 -0.45 21.15 -35.00
C LEU A 462 1.01 20.88 -35.40
N PHE A 463 1.25 19.83 -36.20
CA PHE A 463 2.60 19.45 -36.61
C PHE A 463 3.21 20.51 -37.52
N GLU A 464 2.43 21.11 -38.42
CA GLU A 464 2.87 22.22 -39.26
C GLU A 464 3.27 23.43 -38.41
N LYS A 465 2.42 23.84 -37.46
CA LYS A 465 2.70 24.94 -36.53
C LYS A 465 3.96 24.68 -35.71
N LEU A 466 4.12 23.48 -35.15
CA LEU A 466 5.30 23.12 -34.35
C LEU A 466 6.56 22.99 -35.21
N SER A 467 6.46 22.51 -36.45
CA SER A 467 7.61 22.41 -37.37
C SER A 467 8.21 23.77 -37.73
N ASN A 468 7.39 24.83 -37.72
CA ASN A 468 7.78 26.19 -38.04
C ASN A 468 8.36 26.96 -36.83
N THR A 469 8.55 26.30 -35.67
CA THR A 469 9.07 26.93 -34.45
C THR A 469 10.60 27.13 -34.48
N LEU A 470 11.09 27.95 -35.40
CA LEU A 470 12.50 28.38 -35.45
C LEU A 470 12.74 29.56 -34.49
N PHE A 471 12.53 29.34 -33.20
CA PHE A 471 12.78 30.36 -32.18
C PHE A 471 14.28 30.46 -31.85
N VAL A 472 14.79 31.70 -31.80
CA VAL A 472 16.20 31.97 -31.49
C VAL A 472 16.53 31.50 -30.06
N PRO A 473 17.62 30.74 -29.87
CA PRO A 473 18.04 30.30 -28.55
C PRO A 473 18.57 31.49 -27.70
N LEU A 474 18.20 31.53 -26.41
CA LEU A 474 18.85 32.42 -25.44
C LEU A 474 20.15 31.80 -24.96
N SER A 475 21.22 32.60 -24.82
CA SER A 475 22.46 32.12 -24.20
C SER A 475 22.26 32.00 -22.69
N GLU A 476 22.80 30.96 -22.06
CA GLU A 476 22.79 30.81 -20.59
C GLU A 476 23.32 32.06 -19.86
N SER A 477 24.32 32.72 -20.45
CA SER A 477 24.88 33.97 -19.95
C SER A 477 23.84 35.09 -19.77
N THR A 478 22.71 35.06 -20.49
CA THR A 478 21.68 36.11 -20.44
C THR A 478 20.78 36.01 -19.22
N TYR A 479 20.56 34.82 -18.66
CA TYR A 479 19.65 34.59 -17.53
C TYR A 479 20.34 34.01 -16.29
N LYS A 480 21.64 33.72 -16.37
CA LYS A 480 22.44 33.17 -15.27
C LYS A 480 22.31 33.98 -13.97
N GLU A 481 22.35 35.30 -14.06
CA GLU A 481 22.23 36.16 -12.87
C GLU A 481 20.84 36.08 -12.22
N SER A 482 19.78 36.00 -13.04
CA SER A 482 18.42 35.76 -12.55
C SER A 482 18.31 34.39 -11.87
N LEU A 483 18.87 33.34 -12.46
CA LEU A 483 18.87 31.99 -11.85
C LEU A 483 19.61 31.95 -10.52
N GLU A 484 20.78 32.59 -10.41
CA GLU A 484 21.53 32.67 -9.16
C GLU A 484 20.77 33.44 -8.07
N SER A 485 20.02 34.48 -8.46
CA SER A 485 19.16 35.25 -7.57
C SER A 485 17.95 34.43 -7.09
N ILE A 486 17.29 33.72 -8.01
CA ILE A 486 16.18 32.80 -7.69
C ILE A 486 16.64 31.66 -6.77
N LYS A 487 17.82 31.10 -7.05
CA LYS A 487 18.42 30.07 -6.18
C LYS A 487 18.67 30.62 -4.78
N THR A 488 19.16 31.85 -4.66
CA THR A 488 19.37 32.49 -3.37
C THR A 488 18.04 32.74 -2.64
N ALA A 489 16.97 33.11 -3.36
CA ALA A 489 15.63 33.21 -2.77
C ALA A 489 15.11 31.85 -2.24
N ARG A 490 15.41 30.74 -2.93
CA ARG A 490 15.13 29.38 -2.41
C ARG A 490 15.93 29.05 -1.15
N ASP A 491 17.22 29.37 -1.12
CA ASP A 491 18.03 29.17 0.08
C ASP A 491 17.47 29.98 1.27
N LEU A 492 17.07 31.25 1.04
CA LEU A 492 16.44 32.09 2.07
C LEU A 492 15.15 31.50 2.63
N GLN A 493 14.35 30.82 1.82
CA GLN A 493 13.15 30.11 2.28
C GLN A 493 13.50 28.93 3.21
N GLU A 494 14.57 28.19 2.92
CA GLU A 494 14.94 27.01 3.71
C GLU A 494 15.78 27.32 4.95
N LEU A 495 16.50 28.44 4.94
CA LEU A 495 17.46 28.81 5.98
C LEU A 495 16.88 28.86 7.41
N PRO A 496 15.68 29.43 7.68
CA PRO A 496 15.11 29.45 9.04
C PRO A 496 14.96 28.05 9.65
N ASN A 497 14.50 27.09 8.84
CA ASN A 497 14.33 25.70 9.28
C ASN A 497 15.68 25.00 9.47
N ALA A 498 16.62 25.22 8.54
CA ALA A 498 17.97 24.67 8.66
C ALA A 498 18.69 25.20 9.91
N ALA A 499 18.53 26.49 10.22
CA ALA A 499 19.11 27.12 11.39
C ALA A 499 18.50 26.61 12.69
N SER A 500 17.16 26.50 12.74
CA SER A 500 16.44 25.94 13.89
C SER A 500 16.89 24.51 14.20
N GLU A 501 17.06 23.67 13.17
CA GLU A 501 17.51 22.29 13.35
C GLU A 501 18.99 22.19 13.79
N ALA A 502 19.86 23.05 13.26
CA ALA A 502 21.28 23.04 13.60
C ALA A 502 21.55 23.32 15.09
N ILE A 503 20.75 24.22 15.70
CA ILE A 503 20.88 24.63 17.10
C ILE A 503 20.03 23.81 18.07
N LYS A 504 19.13 22.97 17.54
CA LYS A 504 18.21 22.16 18.34
C LYS A 504 18.98 21.28 19.32
N GLU A 505 18.56 21.28 20.57
CA GLU A 505 19.15 20.47 21.67
C GLU A 505 20.63 20.80 21.98
N LEU A 506 21.14 21.95 21.53
CA LEU A 506 22.47 22.43 21.92
C LEU A 506 22.38 23.39 23.10
N ASP A 507 23.01 23.01 24.22
CA ASP A 507 23.23 23.88 25.37
C ASP A 507 24.70 24.31 25.45
N VAL A 508 24.94 25.62 25.41
CA VAL A 508 26.29 26.21 25.40
C VAL A 508 27.08 25.88 26.67
N VAL A 509 26.41 25.80 27.83
CA VAL A 509 27.04 25.50 29.11
C VAL A 509 27.43 24.03 29.16
N GLU A 510 26.53 23.13 28.73
CA GLU A 510 26.82 21.69 28.66
C GLU A 510 27.94 21.38 27.66
N LEU A 511 27.92 22.00 26.48
CA LEU A 511 28.97 21.82 25.48
C LEU A 511 30.34 22.28 25.99
N ASN A 512 30.41 23.40 26.71
CA ASN A 512 31.67 23.87 27.30
C ASN A 512 32.20 22.91 28.37
N LYS A 513 31.32 22.34 29.21
CA LYS A 513 31.69 21.30 30.19
C LYS A 513 32.21 20.04 29.49
N GLU A 514 31.61 19.67 28.37
CA GLU A 514 32.06 18.52 27.57
C GLU A 514 33.44 18.76 26.96
N VAL A 515 33.72 19.98 26.47
CA VAL A 515 35.08 20.36 26.02
C VAL A 515 36.09 20.20 27.14
N ASP A 516 35.80 20.65 28.36
CA ASP A 516 36.73 20.45 29.48
C ASP A 516 37.03 18.97 29.72
N LYS A 517 35.99 18.13 29.80
CA LYS A 517 36.17 16.67 29.96
C LYS A 517 36.99 16.03 28.85
N LEU A 518 36.73 16.42 27.59
CA LEU A 518 37.45 15.89 26.44
C LEU A 518 38.94 16.21 26.51
N PHE A 519 39.31 17.43 26.88
CA PHE A 519 40.71 17.82 27.01
C PHE A 519 41.38 17.24 28.26
N ASP A 520 40.65 17.05 29.35
CA ASP A 520 41.15 16.37 30.55
C ASP A 520 41.47 14.89 30.26
N SER A 521 40.70 14.26 29.35
CA SER A 521 40.94 12.88 28.90
C SER A 521 42.27 12.65 28.16
N LEU A 522 42.95 13.73 27.74
CA LEU A 522 44.27 13.63 27.10
C LEU A 522 45.35 13.14 28.07
N GLY A 523 45.13 13.25 29.39
CA GLY A 523 46.00 12.69 30.43
C GLY A 523 47.03 13.66 31.00
N PHE A 524 46.99 14.94 30.61
CA PHE A 524 47.74 16.01 31.27
C PHE A 524 47.10 16.38 32.61
N LYS A 525 47.90 16.77 33.61
CA LYS A 525 47.33 17.23 34.90
C LYS A 525 46.55 18.53 34.74
N ASN A 526 47.05 19.45 33.91
CA ASN A 526 46.38 20.69 33.56
C ASN A 526 46.90 21.19 32.21
N ILE A 527 46.14 20.99 31.14
CA ILE A 527 46.53 21.41 29.78
C ILE A 527 46.72 22.94 29.66
N ASN A 528 46.13 23.73 30.56
CA ASN A 528 46.28 25.19 30.57
C ASN A 528 47.61 25.62 31.21
N ASP A 529 48.29 24.75 31.95
CA ASP A 529 49.68 24.95 32.39
C ASP A 529 50.61 24.38 31.31
N VAL A 530 50.93 25.23 30.33
CA VAL A 530 51.74 24.87 29.17
C VAL A 530 53.12 24.35 29.57
N GLU A 531 53.80 25.04 30.48
CA GLU A 531 55.17 24.70 30.89
C GLU A 531 55.21 23.39 31.69
N GLY A 532 54.22 23.17 32.56
CA GLY A 532 54.02 21.88 33.23
C GLY A 532 53.68 20.76 32.24
N SER A 533 52.77 21.01 31.30
CA SER A 533 52.32 20.02 30.31
C SER A 533 53.41 19.62 29.32
N LYS A 534 54.32 20.54 28.94
CA LYS A 534 55.50 20.22 28.12
C LYS A 534 56.45 19.23 28.81
N LYS A 535 56.58 19.31 30.14
CA LYS A 535 57.39 18.35 30.93
C LYS A 535 56.72 16.98 31.03
N GLU A 536 55.40 16.91 30.95
CA GLU A 536 54.61 15.67 30.98
C GLU A 536 54.44 15.03 29.59
N PHE A 537 54.81 15.75 28.52
CA PHE A 537 54.52 15.41 27.12
C PHE A 537 54.95 14.00 26.73
N GLU A 538 56.22 13.63 26.96
CA GLU A 538 56.74 12.30 26.61
C GLU A 538 55.96 11.17 27.30
N THR A 539 55.62 11.36 28.58
CA THR A 539 54.89 10.35 29.36
C THR A 539 53.43 10.22 28.90
N VAL A 540 52.78 11.34 28.60
CA VAL A 540 51.37 11.38 28.16
C VAL A 540 51.20 10.84 26.73
N PHE A 541 52.11 11.20 25.81
CA PHE A 541 52.06 10.73 24.42
C PHE A 541 52.51 9.28 24.25
N ALA A 542 53.47 8.79 25.05
CA ALA A 542 53.87 7.38 25.05
C ALA A 542 52.75 6.44 25.56
N ALA A 543 51.88 6.92 26.44
CA ALA A 543 50.81 6.13 27.06
C ALA A 543 49.59 5.84 26.14
N ASN A 544 49.62 6.20 24.84
CA ASN A 544 48.53 6.06 23.86
C ASN A 544 47.19 6.77 24.20
N LYS A 545 47.01 7.29 25.42
CA LYS A 545 45.81 8.03 25.88
C LYS A 545 45.56 9.30 25.05
N ALA A 546 46.62 9.97 24.61
CA ALA A 546 46.51 11.12 23.71
C ALA A 546 45.89 10.75 22.35
N LYS A 547 46.13 9.55 21.80
CA LYS A 547 45.58 9.16 20.49
C LYS A 547 44.07 8.91 20.54
N GLU A 548 43.58 8.29 21.62
CA GLU A 548 42.14 8.08 21.86
C GLU A 548 41.42 9.39 22.21
N GLY A 549 42.00 10.23 23.09
CA GLY A 549 41.46 11.55 23.41
C GLY A 549 41.37 12.47 22.18
N LEU A 550 42.41 12.50 21.32
CA LEU A 550 42.39 13.24 20.05
C LEU A 550 41.38 12.69 19.02
N LYS A 551 40.98 11.42 19.13
CA LYS A 551 39.87 10.86 18.35
C LYS A 551 38.53 11.37 18.89
N ASN A 552 38.33 11.35 20.19
CA ASN A 552 37.08 11.85 20.81
C ASN A 552 36.87 13.35 20.54
N ILE A 553 37.94 14.17 20.61
CA ILE A 553 37.89 15.59 20.23
C ILE A 553 37.53 15.74 18.74
N LYS A 554 38.11 14.91 17.85
CA LYS A 554 37.78 14.92 16.41
C LYS A 554 36.32 14.60 16.17
N ASP A 555 35.80 13.58 16.84
CA ASP A 555 34.41 13.15 16.68
C ASP A 555 33.44 14.20 17.21
N PHE A 556 33.77 14.86 18.32
CA PHE A 556 32.99 15.97 18.88
C PHE A 556 32.93 17.17 17.93
N ILE A 557 34.09 17.67 17.47
CA ILE A 557 34.17 18.77 16.50
C ILE A 557 33.47 18.38 15.20
N GLY A 558 33.65 17.13 14.76
CA GLY A 558 33.00 16.58 13.58
C GLY A 558 31.48 16.60 13.67
N LYS A 559 30.90 16.19 14.80
CA LYS A 559 29.46 16.25 15.06
C LYS A 559 28.93 17.69 14.99
N LEU A 560 29.60 18.63 15.66
CA LEU A 560 29.21 20.05 15.63
C LEU A 560 29.32 20.62 14.22
N ASN A 561 30.42 20.38 13.51
CA ASN A 561 30.59 20.84 12.14
C ASN A 561 29.51 20.28 11.19
N THR A 562 29.15 19.00 11.31
CA THR A 562 28.11 18.35 10.50
C THR A 562 26.74 18.99 10.72
N ARG A 563 26.39 19.34 11.96
CA ARG A 563 25.10 20.03 12.27
C ARG A 563 24.94 21.35 11.51
N PHE A 564 26.03 22.09 11.32
CA PHE A 564 26.02 23.38 10.61
C PHE A 564 26.29 23.27 9.10
N ASN A 565 26.53 22.06 8.57
CA ASN A 565 26.93 21.87 7.17
C ASN A 565 25.90 22.40 6.17
N LYS A 566 24.59 22.21 6.44
CA LYS A 566 23.52 22.73 5.57
C LYS A 566 23.58 24.25 5.46
N ILE A 567 23.81 24.95 6.57
CA ILE A 567 23.98 26.40 6.61
C ILE A 567 25.22 26.81 5.81
N ILE A 568 26.36 26.15 6.03
CA ILE A 568 27.62 26.42 5.29
C ILE A 568 27.41 26.32 3.77
N LEU A 569 26.68 25.29 3.30
CA LEU A 569 26.39 25.11 1.89
C LEU A 569 25.48 26.22 1.35
N MET A 570 24.44 26.57 2.10
CA MET A 570 23.46 27.61 1.73
C MET A 570 24.02 29.03 1.81
N THR A 571 25.08 29.27 2.56
CA THR A 571 25.72 30.60 2.68
C THR A 571 27.07 30.67 1.98
N LYS A 572 27.44 29.64 1.20
CA LYS A 572 28.69 29.62 0.44
C LYS A 572 28.81 30.85 -0.45
N GLY A 573 29.96 31.52 -0.38
CA GLY A 573 30.22 32.79 -1.09
C GLY A 573 29.76 34.03 -0.34
N GLY A 574 29.24 33.90 0.89
CA GLY A 574 28.76 34.99 1.73
C GLY A 574 27.28 35.28 1.49
N LEU A 575 26.44 35.08 2.50
CA LEU A 575 24.99 35.32 2.39
C LEU A 575 24.68 36.79 2.10
N LYS A 576 25.40 37.72 2.74
CA LYS A 576 25.20 39.16 2.54
C LYS A 576 25.43 39.57 1.09
N ASP A 577 26.53 39.12 0.48
CA ASP A 577 26.86 39.45 -0.90
C ASP A 577 25.86 38.84 -1.89
N ARG A 578 25.34 37.65 -1.60
CA ARG A 578 24.30 37.00 -2.40
C ARG A 578 22.95 37.70 -2.29
N VAL A 579 22.57 38.13 -1.09
CA VAL A 579 21.38 38.96 -0.86
C VAL A 579 21.50 40.28 -1.61
N LYS A 580 22.68 40.93 -1.52
CA LYS A 580 22.98 42.15 -2.27
C LYS A 580 22.87 41.93 -3.77
N LYS A 581 23.35 40.80 -4.29
CA LYS A 581 23.21 40.46 -5.71
C LYS A 581 21.74 40.35 -6.17
N ILE A 582 20.85 39.83 -5.33
CA ILE A 582 19.40 39.86 -5.63
C ILE A 582 18.92 41.32 -5.68
N LEU A 583 19.31 42.17 -4.73
CA LEU A 583 18.94 43.60 -4.72
C LEU A 583 19.45 44.32 -5.97
N ASP A 584 20.68 44.07 -6.38
CA ASP A 584 21.32 44.67 -7.57
C ASP A 584 20.62 44.24 -8.87
N THR A 585 19.95 43.07 -8.88
CA THR A 585 19.19 42.57 -10.03
C THR A 585 17.70 42.94 -9.98
N LYS A 586 17.26 43.78 -9.03
CA LYS A 586 15.84 44.15 -8.85
C LYS A 586 15.14 44.53 -10.14
N ASP A 587 15.78 45.36 -10.96
CA ASP A 587 15.18 45.90 -12.19
C ASP A 587 15.36 45.00 -13.42
N THR A 588 16.19 43.97 -13.33
CA THR A 588 16.61 43.13 -14.47
C THR A 588 16.20 41.66 -14.32
N ILE A 589 15.87 41.20 -13.12
CA ILE A 589 15.61 39.78 -12.82
C ILE A 589 14.53 39.17 -13.71
N ASN A 590 13.50 39.94 -14.06
CA ASN A 590 12.42 39.57 -14.98
C ASN A 590 12.44 40.32 -16.32
N LYS A 591 13.55 41.01 -16.64
CA LYS A 591 13.73 41.83 -17.86
C LYS A 591 15.04 41.55 -18.58
N PHE A 592 15.66 40.39 -18.34
CA PHE A 592 16.91 40.03 -19.00
C PHE A 592 16.75 39.91 -20.51
N LYS A 593 17.86 40.09 -21.24
CA LYS A 593 17.86 40.14 -22.71
C LYS A 593 17.21 38.89 -23.30
N GLY A 594 16.12 39.11 -24.06
CA GLY A 594 15.41 38.07 -24.79
C GLY A 594 14.20 37.46 -24.06
N ILE A 595 13.99 37.75 -22.77
CA ILE A 595 12.80 37.26 -22.05
C ILE A 595 11.51 37.79 -22.67
N GLU A 596 11.49 39.04 -23.14
CA GLU A 596 10.33 39.62 -23.79
C GLU A 596 9.98 38.86 -25.08
N GLY A 597 10.97 38.52 -25.89
CA GLY A 597 10.77 37.71 -27.09
C GLY A 597 10.25 36.30 -26.76
N GLU A 598 10.73 35.68 -25.68
CA GLU A 598 10.20 34.39 -25.21
C GLU A 598 8.71 34.54 -24.85
N ILE A 599 8.35 35.55 -24.07
CA ILE A 599 6.97 35.77 -23.62
C ILE A 599 6.05 36.13 -24.79
N THR A 600 6.41 37.10 -25.62
CA THR A 600 5.52 37.59 -26.67
C THR A 600 5.43 36.64 -27.86
N THR A 601 6.57 36.07 -28.26
CA THR A 601 6.65 35.28 -29.48
C THR A 601 6.44 33.80 -29.19
N VAL A 602 7.18 33.21 -28.24
CA VAL A 602 7.07 31.77 -27.95
C VAL A 602 5.81 31.48 -27.16
N HIS A 603 5.62 32.12 -26.00
CA HIS A 603 4.42 31.84 -25.20
C HIS A 603 3.15 32.28 -25.92
N GLY A 604 3.18 33.45 -26.60
CA GLY A 604 2.07 33.92 -27.42
C GLY A 604 1.69 32.95 -28.53
N PHE A 605 2.66 32.23 -29.11
CA PHE A 605 2.42 31.20 -30.12
C PHE A 605 1.93 29.87 -29.54
N LEU A 606 2.50 29.41 -28.42
CA LEU A 606 2.21 28.09 -27.85
C LEU A 606 0.91 28.05 -27.04
N LYS A 607 0.57 29.11 -26.27
CA LYS A 607 -0.65 29.14 -25.43
C LYS A 607 -1.93 28.81 -26.21
N PRO A 608 -2.17 29.38 -27.41
CA PRO A 608 -3.36 29.06 -28.21
C PRO A 608 -3.44 27.60 -28.70
N LEU A 609 -2.33 26.85 -28.67
CA LEU A 609 -2.30 25.45 -29.14
C LEU A 609 -2.74 24.44 -28.09
N LYS A 610 -2.91 24.88 -26.83
CA LYS A 610 -3.20 24.00 -25.68
C LYS A 610 -4.28 22.95 -25.96
N ASP A 611 -5.47 23.39 -26.35
CA ASP A 611 -6.61 22.48 -26.53
C ASP A 611 -6.38 21.47 -27.66
N ASN A 612 -5.73 21.91 -28.75
CA ASN A 612 -5.44 21.04 -29.90
C ASN A 612 -4.34 20.03 -29.55
N SER A 613 -3.28 20.51 -28.91
CA SER A 613 -2.17 19.69 -28.43
C SER A 613 -2.67 18.61 -27.45
N THR A 614 -3.49 18.98 -26.47
CA THR A 614 -4.02 18.03 -25.49
C THR A 614 -4.87 16.95 -26.14
N LYS A 615 -5.74 17.28 -27.10
CA LYS A 615 -6.55 16.28 -27.82
C LYS A 615 -5.69 15.31 -28.63
N VAL A 616 -4.72 15.83 -29.37
CA VAL A 616 -3.79 15.00 -30.16
C VAL A 616 -2.97 14.10 -29.23
N SER A 617 -2.42 14.64 -28.15
CA SER A 617 -1.63 13.90 -27.17
C SER A 617 -2.42 12.82 -26.44
N GLN A 618 -3.68 13.09 -26.08
CA GLN A 618 -4.58 12.09 -25.52
C GLN A 618 -4.81 10.92 -26.51
N ALA A 619 -5.03 11.24 -27.79
CA ALA A 619 -5.18 10.22 -28.82
C ALA A 619 -3.87 9.43 -29.01
N ILE A 620 -2.71 10.10 -28.94
CA ILE A 620 -1.39 9.46 -28.95
C ILE A 620 -1.23 8.50 -27.78
N HIS A 621 -1.50 8.94 -26.55
CA HIS A 621 -1.46 8.05 -25.38
C HIS A 621 -2.37 6.83 -25.55
N ALA A 622 -3.60 7.01 -26.03
CA ALA A 622 -4.56 5.93 -26.19
C ALA A 622 -4.07 4.86 -27.18
N TYR A 623 -3.60 5.24 -28.37
CA TYR A 623 -3.10 4.24 -29.32
C TYR A 623 -1.74 3.65 -28.89
N ARG A 624 -0.90 4.39 -28.15
CA ARG A 624 0.33 3.83 -27.57
C ARG A 624 -0.01 2.70 -26.59
N GLN A 625 -0.97 2.91 -25.70
CA GLN A 625 -1.45 1.86 -24.80
C GLN A 625 -2.06 0.67 -25.56
N LEU A 626 -2.80 0.95 -26.64
CA LEU A 626 -3.34 -0.10 -27.51
C LEU A 626 -2.24 -0.92 -28.18
N ARG A 627 -1.14 -0.30 -28.61
CA ARG A 627 0.02 -0.99 -29.18
C ARG A 627 0.74 -1.86 -28.14
N ASP A 628 0.83 -1.36 -26.91
CA ASP A 628 1.59 -1.99 -25.84
C ASP A 628 0.76 -3.03 -25.05
N ILE A 629 -0.53 -3.20 -25.37
CA ILE A 629 -1.38 -4.22 -24.72
C ILE A 629 -0.83 -5.63 -24.94
N ARG A 630 -0.78 -6.39 -23.86
CA ARG A 630 -0.40 -7.80 -23.83
C ARG A 630 -1.60 -8.65 -24.24
N LEU A 631 -1.52 -9.30 -25.41
CA LEU A 631 -2.60 -10.17 -25.90
C LEU A 631 -2.83 -11.38 -24.99
N GLU A 632 -1.79 -11.82 -24.30
CA GLU A 632 -1.84 -12.88 -23.27
C GLU A 632 -2.70 -12.51 -22.05
N ASP A 633 -2.94 -11.21 -21.81
CA ASP A 633 -3.82 -10.75 -20.74
C ASP A 633 -5.31 -10.74 -21.19
N MET A 634 -5.61 -10.85 -22.49
CA MET A 634 -6.99 -10.74 -22.98
C MET A 634 -7.95 -11.86 -22.55
N PRO A 635 -7.53 -13.14 -22.49
CA PRO A 635 -8.36 -14.20 -21.94
C PRO A 635 -8.77 -13.96 -20.48
N VAL A 636 -8.00 -13.15 -19.73
CA VAL A 636 -8.36 -12.77 -18.35
C VAL A 636 -9.68 -11.99 -18.34
N PHE A 637 -9.86 -11.04 -19.26
CA PHE A 637 -11.07 -10.21 -19.31
C PHE A 637 -12.30 -11.03 -19.67
N GLU A 638 -12.17 -11.93 -20.64
CA GLU A 638 -13.23 -12.86 -21.06
C GLU A 638 -13.61 -13.82 -19.91
N THR A 639 -12.61 -14.32 -19.18
CA THR A 639 -12.80 -15.19 -18.02
C THR A 639 -13.54 -14.48 -16.89
N VAL A 640 -13.10 -13.28 -16.52
CA VAL A 640 -13.71 -12.48 -15.45
C VAL A 640 -15.15 -12.09 -15.84
N ALA A 641 -15.37 -11.64 -17.07
CA ALA A 641 -16.71 -11.29 -17.54
C ALA A 641 -17.66 -12.52 -17.56
N SER A 642 -17.13 -13.70 -17.89
CA SER A 642 -17.90 -14.95 -17.85
C SER A 642 -18.23 -15.37 -16.42
N ALA A 643 -17.25 -15.35 -15.50
CA ALA A 643 -17.45 -15.66 -14.09
C ALA A 643 -18.54 -14.79 -13.45
N ILE A 644 -18.51 -13.47 -13.69
CA ILE A 644 -19.53 -12.54 -13.20
C ILE A 644 -20.91 -12.85 -13.81
N SER A 645 -20.95 -13.12 -15.12
CA SER A 645 -22.19 -13.48 -15.81
C SER A 645 -22.78 -14.81 -15.32
N ASP A 646 -21.95 -15.77 -14.94
CA ASP A 646 -22.40 -17.09 -14.45
C ASP A 646 -22.93 -16.99 -13.01
N VAL A 647 -22.38 -16.08 -12.21
CA VAL A 647 -22.87 -15.75 -10.87
C VAL A 647 -24.16 -14.94 -10.94
N ALA A 648 -24.28 -14.04 -11.91
CA ALA A 648 -25.51 -13.26 -12.14
C ALA A 648 -26.75 -14.15 -12.33
N GLN A 649 -26.58 -15.30 -12.99
CA GLN A 649 -27.66 -16.29 -13.17
C GLN A 649 -28.09 -16.94 -11.84
N ASP A 650 -27.11 -17.31 -11.02
CA ASP A 650 -27.35 -17.96 -9.73
C ASP A 650 -27.95 -17.00 -8.69
N LEU A 651 -27.62 -15.71 -8.75
CA LEU A 651 -28.14 -14.69 -7.83
C LEU A 651 -29.66 -14.46 -7.93
N SER A 652 -30.34 -15.06 -8.91
CA SER A 652 -31.81 -15.03 -9.00
C SER A 652 -32.50 -15.67 -7.78
N VAL A 653 -31.83 -16.60 -7.09
CA VAL A 653 -32.36 -17.29 -5.89
C VAL A 653 -32.27 -16.45 -4.61
N VAL A 654 -31.58 -15.30 -4.63
CA VAL A 654 -31.38 -14.47 -3.43
C VAL A 654 -32.70 -14.03 -2.79
N SER A 655 -33.76 -13.87 -3.61
CA SER A 655 -35.09 -13.48 -3.12
C SER A 655 -35.80 -14.57 -2.33
N THR A 656 -35.44 -15.85 -2.48
CA THR A 656 -36.08 -16.99 -1.80
C THR A 656 -35.42 -17.35 -0.48
N ILE A 657 -34.24 -16.79 -0.18
CA ILE A 657 -33.46 -17.07 1.04
C ILE A 657 -34.31 -16.97 2.32
N PRO A 658 -35.09 -15.89 2.57
CA PRO A 658 -35.87 -15.79 3.81
C PRO A 658 -36.91 -16.90 3.98
N ASP A 659 -37.51 -17.35 2.88
CA ASP A 659 -38.54 -18.40 2.90
C ASP A 659 -37.91 -19.78 3.10
N GLU A 660 -36.75 -20.03 2.47
CA GLU A 660 -36.00 -21.26 2.62
C GLU A 660 -35.46 -21.44 4.05
N MET A 661 -34.93 -20.36 4.65
CA MET A 661 -34.42 -20.40 6.03
C MET A 661 -35.52 -20.62 7.09
N LYS A 662 -36.78 -20.32 6.77
CA LYS A 662 -37.94 -20.58 7.65
C LYS A 662 -38.48 -22.00 7.55
N LYS A 663 -38.01 -22.79 6.58
CA LYS A 663 -38.53 -24.13 6.32
C LYS A 663 -37.96 -25.14 7.32
N ASP A 664 -38.81 -26.01 7.85
CA ASP A 664 -38.43 -27.16 8.69
C ASP A 664 -37.52 -26.79 9.90
N ILE A 665 -37.74 -25.59 10.47
CA ILE A 665 -36.96 -25.03 11.58
C ILE A 665 -37.01 -25.90 12.84
N SER A 666 -35.83 -26.14 13.42
CA SER A 666 -35.68 -26.96 14.63
C SER A 666 -36.02 -26.15 15.89
N GLN A 667 -36.24 -26.85 17.01
CA GLN A 667 -36.34 -26.20 18.32
C GLN A 667 -35.05 -25.44 18.64
N ALA A 668 -33.88 -26.00 18.32
CA ALA A 668 -32.59 -25.33 18.48
C ALA A 668 -32.54 -23.99 17.74
N THR A 669 -33.03 -23.95 16.50
CA THR A 669 -33.11 -22.72 15.69
C THR A 669 -34.02 -21.67 16.33
N THR A 670 -35.15 -22.11 16.87
CA THR A 670 -36.08 -21.20 17.56
C THR A 670 -35.44 -20.61 18.81
N GLU A 671 -34.74 -21.43 19.61
CA GLU A 671 -34.07 -20.97 20.84
C GLU A 671 -32.87 -20.06 20.54
N ILE A 672 -32.04 -20.38 19.54
CA ILE A 672 -30.86 -19.57 19.24
C ILE A 672 -31.23 -18.17 18.71
N ASN A 673 -32.33 -18.07 17.96
CA ASN A 673 -32.85 -16.80 17.44
C ASN A 673 -33.46 -15.90 18.53
N LYS A 674 -33.55 -16.35 19.80
CA LYS A 674 -33.99 -15.53 20.94
C LYS A 674 -32.92 -14.58 21.48
N LEU A 675 -31.70 -14.59 20.92
CA LEU A 675 -30.69 -13.60 21.26
C LEU A 675 -31.19 -12.19 20.91
N SER A 676 -31.63 -11.45 21.93
CA SER A 676 -32.15 -10.09 21.77
C SER A 676 -31.06 -9.14 21.28
N ASP A 677 -31.44 -8.22 20.39
CA ASP A 677 -30.53 -7.23 19.79
C ASP A 677 -29.28 -7.86 19.16
N SER A 678 -29.42 -9.07 18.60
CA SER A 678 -28.31 -9.85 18.03
C SER A 678 -27.48 -9.04 17.04
N LEU A 679 -28.10 -8.21 16.20
CA LEU A 679 -27.38 -7.33 15.26
C LEU A 679 -26.53 -6.28 15.98
N THR A 680 -27.04 -5.63 17.03
CA THR A 680 -26.27 -4.67 17.83
C THR A 680 -25.12 -5.34 18.58
N LYS A 681 -25.36 -6.54 19.13
CA LYS A 681 -24.31 -7.32 19.80
C LYS A 681 -23.24 -7.76 18.80
N SER A 682 -23.65 -8.17 17.60
CA SER A 682 -22.75 -8.50 16.50
C SER A 682 -21.93 -7.31 16.04
N ASP A 683 -22.51 -6.12 15.98
CA ASP A 683 -21.78 -4.89 15.65
C ASP A 683 -20.66 -4.63 16.67
N VAL A 684 -20.97 -4.71 17.96
CA VAL A 684 -20.02 -4.48 19.05
C VAL A 684 -18.89 -5.52 19.07
N ILE A 685 -19.24 -6.81 19.12
CA ILE A 685 -18.24 -7.89 19.20
C ILE A 685 -17.46 -7.97 17.88
N GLY A 686 -18.16 -8.03 16.75
CA GLY A 686 -17.55 -8.16 15.42
C GLY A 686 -16.60 -7.02 15.10
N GLN A 687 -17.01 -5.76 15.33
CA GLN A 687 -16.12 -4.62 15.12
C GLN A 687 -14.91 -4.65 16.04
N SER A 688 -15.10 -4.95 17.33
CA SER A 688 -13.99 -4.96 18.31
C SER A 688 -12.93 -6.00 17.95
N VAL A 689 -13.37 -7.19 17.55
CA VAL A 689 -12.47 -8.29 17.16
C VAL A 689 -11.83 -8.03 15.80
N ASN A 690 -12.55 -7.44 14.85
CA ASN A 690 -11.96 -7.05 13.57
C ASN A 690 -10.87 -5.99 13.74
N SER A 691 -11.09 -4.97 14.60
CA SER A 691 -10.06 -3.97 14.91
C SER A 691 -8.85 -4.61 15.62
N LEU A 692 -9.07 -5.56 16.54
CA LEU A 692 -7.97 -6.34 17.15
C LEU A 692 -7.15 -7.09 16.10
N ARG A 693 -7.82 -7.74 15.14
CA ARG A 693 -7.18 -8.42 14.02
C ARG A 693 -6.36 -7.46 13.18
N SER A 694 -6.88 -6.28 12.86
CA SER A 694 -6.15 -5.24 12.12
C SER A 694 -4.92 -4.72 12.89
N ALA A 695 -5.03 -4.56 14.21
CA ALA A 695 -3.90 -4.22 15.07
C ALA A 695 -2.78 -5.27 14.99
N PHE A 696 -3.11 -6.55 15.14
CA PHE A 696 -2.11 -7.62 15.08
C PHE A 696 -1.52 -7.82 13.69
N ALA A 697 -2.32 -7.64 12.63
CA ALA A 697 -1.82 -7.63 11.26
C ALA A 697 -0.85 -6.46 11.01
N LEU A 698 -1.15 -5.26 11.53
CA LEU A 698 -0.24 -4.12 11.43
C LEU A 698 1.10 -4.40 12.15
N ARG A 699 1.06 -5.00 13.33
CA ARG A 699 2.27 -5.45 14.06
C ARG A 699 3.13 -6.37 13.20
N ASP A 700 2.52 -7.32 12.50
CA ASP A 700 3.25 -8.26 11.65
C ASP A 700 3.90 -7.59 10.43
N LEU A 701 3.31 -6.48 9.96
CA LEU A 701 3.84 -5.66 8.89
C LEU A 701 4.91 -4.64 9.36
N LYS A 702 5.34 -4.66 10.63
CA LYS A 702 6.29 -3.68 11.17
C LYS A 702 7.54 -3.52 10.30
N LYS A 703 8.13 -4.62 9.81
CA LYS A 703 9.34 -4.57 8.97
C LYS A 703 9.09 -3.94 7.61
N GLU A 704 7.93 -4.18 7.03
CA GLU A 704 7.48 -3.63 5.76
C GLU A 704 7.17 -2.13 5.92
N VAL A 705 6.52 -1.74 7.01
CA VAL A 705 6.26 -0.33 7.36
C VAL A 705 7.57 0.45 7.53
N GLU A 706 8.62 -0.13 8.14
CA GLU A 706 9.94 0.54 8.22
C GLU A 706 10.49 0.89 6.84
N LYS A 707 10.25 0.07 5.81
CA LYS A 707 10.72 0.35 4.45
C LYS A 707 10.04 1.58 3.84
N LEU A 708 8.81 1.90 4.25
CA LEU A 708 8.10 3.11 3.81
C LEU A 708 8.73 4.40 4.35
N LYS A 709 9.52 4.33 5.43
CA LYS A 709 10.12 5.53 6.07
C LYS A 709 11.34 6.07 5.33
N THR A 710 12.09 5.20 4.65
CA THR A 710 13.37 5.54 4.02
C THR A 710 13.36 5.25 2.51
N PRO A 711 12.48 5.88 1.71
CA PRO A 711 12.69 5.88 0.27
C PRO A 711 14.04 6.54 -0.03
N ASP A 712 14.77 6.04 -1.03
CA ASP A 712 16.01 6.68 -1.50
C ASP A 712 15.76 8.12 -1.97
N ALA A 713 16.80 8.95 -2.04
CA ALA A 713 16.66 10.40 -2.25
C ALA A 713 15.97 10.77 -3.58
N GLU A 714 16.13 9.97 -4.63
CA GLU A 714 15.49 10.17 -5.93
C GLU A 714 14.01 9.75 -5.89
N THR A 715 13.74 8.60 -5.28
CA THR A 715 12.39 8.12 -4.97
C THR A 715 11.63 9.11 -4.09
N GLN A 716 12.31 9.75 -3.13
CA GLN A 716 11.69 10.68 -2.19
C GLN A 716 11.10 11.92 -2.87
N ALA A 717 11.73 12.46 -3.93
CA ALA A 717 11.21 13.62 -4.65
C ALA A 717 9.92 13.29 -5.43
N VAL A 718 9.90 12.13 -6.09
CA VAL A 718 8.74 11.66 -6.85
C VAL A 718 7.59 11.28 -5.91
N ILE A 719 7.92 10.60 -4.82
CA ILE A 719 6.97 10.14 -3.81
C ILE A 719 6.42 11.29 -2.95
N GLN A 720 7.22 12.29 -2.57
CA GLN A 720 6.75 13.43 -1.76
C GLN A 720 5.61 14.18 -2.41
N LYS A 721 5.64 14.33 -3.75
CA LYS A 721 4.56 14.97 -4.52
C LYS A 721 3.24 14.19 -4.42
N ILE A 722 3.31 12.87 -4.26
CA ILE A 722 2.16 11.97 -4.17
C ILE A 722 1.67 11.79 -2.73
N TRP A 723 2.58 11.75 -1.76
CA TRP A 723 2.27 11.33 -0.39
C TRP A 723 1.93 12.48 0.56
N GLY A 724 2.18 13.74 0.22
CA GLY A 724 1.81 14.86 1.08
C GLY A 724 2.48 14.77 2.47
N SER A 725 1.70 14.63 3.54
CA SER A 725 2.18 14.63 4.94
C SER A 725 2.81 13.30 5.40
N HIS A 726 3.66 12.68 4.58
CA HIS A 726 4.24 11.36 4.84
C HIS A 726 4.87 11.21 6.23
N LYS A 727 5.62 12.22 6.69
CA LYS A 727 6.25 12.20 8.02
C LYS A 727 5.25 12.04 9.16
N LYS A 728 4.08 12.69 9.04
CA LYS A 728 3.01 12.62 10.05
C LYS A 728 2.41 11.21 10.06
N GLU A 729 2.10 10.67 8.89
CA GLU A 729 1.51 9.33 8.77
C GLU A 729 2.47 8.22 9.25
N MET A 730 3.77 8.35 9.00
CA MET A 730 4.79 7.45 9.55
C MET A 730 4.86 7.53 11.08
N ALA A 731 4.78 8.74 11.65
CA ALA A 731 4.74 8.92 13.10
C ALA A 731 3.46 8.35 13.73
N GLU A 732 2.32 8.47 13.05
CA GLU A 732 1.05 7.83 13.46
C GLU A 732 1.17 6.30 13.46
N LEU A 733 1.74 5.71 12.40
CA LEU A 733 1.97 4.26 12.34
C LEU A 733 2.91 3.79 13.45
N ASP A 734 4.02 4.48 13.70
CA ASP A 734 4.97 4.14 14.76
C ASP A 734 4.34 4.20 16.14
N LYS A 735 3.56 5.25 16.40
CA LYS A 735 2.85 5.38 17.66
C LYS A 735 1.84 4.26 17.83
N THR A 736 1.06 3.96 16.78
CA THR A 736 0.08 2.87 16.79
C THR A 736 0.76 1.52 17.05
N LEU A 737 1.88 1.23 16.39
CA LEU A 737 2.69 0.02 16.64
C LEU A 737 3.16 -0.06 18.10
N GLY A 738 3.62 1.05 18.68
CA GLY A 738 4.00 1.12 20.10
C GLY A 738 2.82 0.93 21.05
N ASP A 739 1.66 1.49 20.72
CA ASP A 739 0.42 1.32 21.48
C ASP A 739 -0.03 -0.16 21.45
N ILE A 740 0.07 -0.83 20.29
CA ILE A 740 -0.23 -2.26 20.11
C ILE A 740 0.72 -3.14 20.92
N GLU A 741 2.04 -2.90 20.85
CA GLU A 741 3.02 -3.65 21.65
C GLU A 741 2.76 -3.49 23.16
N SER A 742 2.28 -2.33 23.59
CA SER A 742 1.91 -2.07 24.98
C SER A 742 0.63 -2.81 25.38
N PHE A 743 -0.37 -2.85 24.50
CA PHE A 743 -1.57 -3.66 24.69
C PHE A 743 -1.22 -5.15 24.87
N GLU A 744 -0.39 -5.70 23.98
CA GLU A 744 0.01 -7.11 24.04
C GLU A 744 0.76 -7.48 25.31
N LYS A 745 1.66 -6.61 25.79
CA LYS A 745 2.39 -6.84 27.05
C LYS A 745 1.50 -6.87 28.29
N ASN A 746 0.36 -6.19 28.23
CA ASN A 746 -0.59 -6.08 29.34
C ASN A 746 -1.73 -7.10 29.24
N LEU A 747 -1.82 -7.85 28.14
CA LEU A 747 -2.81 -8.90 27.97
C LEU A 747 -2.42 -10.09 28.85
N ASN A 748 -3.34 -10.56 29.69
CA ASN A 748 -3.14 -11.76 30.51
C ASN A 748 -4.36 -12.66 30.37
N ILE A 749 -4.19 -13.77 29.63
CA ILE A 749 -5.29 -14.67 29.25
C ILE A 749 -5.54 -15.72 30.32
N SER A 750 -4.54 -16.02 31.17
CA SER A 750 -4.68 -17.02 32.23
C SER A 750 -5.81 -16.71 33.22
N ASN A 751 -6.22 -15.43 33.31
CA ASN A 751 -7.32 -14.97 34.15
C ASN A 751 -8.68 -14.94 33.45
N LEU A 752 -8.77 -15.26 32.16
CA LEU A 752 -9.99 -15.15 31.34
C LEU A 752 -10.76 -16.48 31.30
N THR A 753 -11.43 -16.80 32.40
CA THR A 753 -12.12 -18.09 32.58
C THR A 753 -13.58 -18.11 32.12
N THR A 754 -14.18 -16.97 31.81
CA THR A 754 -15.57 -16.86 31.30
C THR A 754 -15.62 -16.02 30.03
N ILE A 755 -16.70 -16.14 29.24
CA ILE A 755 -16.89 -15.36 28.00
C ILE A 755 -16.88 -13.85 28.31
N GLY A 756 -17.58 -13.41 29.35
CA GLY A 756 -17.62 -12.02 29.79
C GLY A 756 -16.25 -11.43 30.06
N ALA A 757 -15.29 -12.24 30.53
CA ALA A 757 -13.92 -11.79 30.80
C ALA A 757 -13.14 -11.42 29.53
N TYR A 758 -13.53 -11.90 28.35
CA TYR A 758 -12.91 -11.51 27.07
C TYR A 758 -13.35 -10.13 26.56
N GLY A 759 -14.37 -9.50 27.16
CA GLY A 759 -14.80 -8.15 26.79
C GLY A 759 -13.88 -7.02 27.31
N PRO A 760 -13.55 -6.98 28.62
CA PRO A 760 -12.74 -5.91 29.22
C PRO A 760 -11.44 -5.53 28.50
N PRO A 761 -10.60 -6.46 28.03
CA PRO A 761 -9.35 -6.06 27.38
C PRO A 761 -9.57 -5.28 26.08
N LEU A 762 -10.68 -5.51 25.37
CA LEU A 762 -10.99 -4.80 24.12
C LEU A 762 -11.22 -3.29 24.31
N THR A 763 -11.55 -2.84 25.53
CA THR A 763 -11.70 -1.41 25.84
C THR A 763 -10.40 -0.61 25.60
N ALA A 764 -9.24 -1.27 25.74
CA ALA A 764 -7.94 -0.66 25.51
C ALA A 764 -7.70 -0.29 24.05
N LEU A 765 -8.41 -0.91 23.09
CA LEU A 765 -8.34 -0.57 21.67
C LEU A 765 -8.75 0.89 21.40
N ALA A 766 -9.59 1.47 22.26
CA ALA A 766 -9.99 2.88 22.17
C ALA A 766 -8.83 3.86 22.41
N SER A 767 -7.74 3.38 23.03
CA SER A 767 -6.54 4.18 23.32
C SER A 767 -5.50 4.10 22.20
N LEU A 768 -5.68 3.20 21.22
CA LEU A 768 -4.76 3.11 20.09
C LEU A 768 -4.85 4.36 19.22
N THR A 769 -3.69 4.87 18.82
CA THR A 769 -3.61 5.96 17.86
C THR A 769 -4.25 5.53 16.53
N SER A 770 -5.08 6.39 15.95
CA SER A 770 -5.62 6.15 14.60
C SER A 770 -4.68 6.66 13.52
N VAL A 771 -4.59 5.93 12.42
CA VAL A 771 -3.74 6.28 11.28
C VAL A 771 -4.59 6.95 10.21
N SER A 772 -4.27 8.18 9.85
CA SER A 772 -5.02 8.97 8.86
C SER A 772 -4.61 8.70 7.41
N MET A 773 -3.70 7.73 7.20
CA MET A 773 -3.13 7.42 5.90
C MET A 773 -4.18 6.86 4.93
N LYS A 774 -4.28 7.51 3.77
CA LYS A 774 -5.03 7.03 2.59
C LYS A 774 -4.22 5.99 1.81
N ALA A 775 -3.96 4.83 2.41
CA ALA A 775 -3.04 3.83 1.88
C ALA A 775 -3.45 3.33 0.47
N LYS A 776 -4.76 3.12 0.27
CA LYS A 776 -5.33 2.69 -1.02
C LYS A 776 -5.07 3.71 -2.13
N GLU A 777 -5.34 4.99 -1.89
CA GLU A 777 -5.12 6.06 -2.86
C GLU A 777 -3.64 6.27 -3.16
N LYS A 778 -2.78 6.17 -2.13
CA LYS A 778 -1.33 6.24 -2.30
C LYS A 778 -0.80 5.08 -3.13
N SER A 779 -1.26 3.85 -2.88
CA SER A 779 -0.91 2.69 -3.69
C SER A 779 -1.34 2.88 -5.16
N LYS A 780 -2.57 3.35 -5.40
CA LYS A 780 -3.08 3.64 -6.75
C LYS A 780 -2.23 4.67 -7.47
N ALA A 781 -1.80 5.72 -6.78
CA ALA A 781 -0.95 6.74 -7.38
C ALA A 781 0.45 6.22 -7.72
N LEU A 782 1.05 5.35 -6.90
CA LEU A 782 2.31 4.68 -7.24
C LEU A 782 2.14 3.71 -8.41
N GLY A 783 1.00 3.00 -8.49
CA GLY A 783 0.68 2.14 -9.63
C GLY A 783 0.57 2.93 -10.93
N ALA A 784 -0.12 4.08 -10.90
CA ALA A 784 -0.22 4.98 -12.06
C ALA A 784 1.16 5.47 -12.51
N LEU A 785 2.02 5.82 -11.56
CA LEU A 785 3.39 6.26 -11.80
C LEU A 785 4.24 5.13 -12.43
N LEU A 786 4.18 3.90 -11.91
CA LEU A 786 4.89 2.74 -12.48
C LEU A 786 4.47 2.40 -13.92
N ASN A 787 3.24 2.74 -14.27
CA ASN A 787 2.65 2.52 -15.58
C ASN A 787 2.78 3.76 -16.51
N ASP A 788 3.41 4.83 -16.03
CA ASP A 788 3.62 6.03 -16.84
C ASP A 788 4.83 5.83 -17.76
N GLY A 789 4.55 5.46 -19.02
CA GLY A 789 5.56 5.25 -20.06
C GLY A 789 6.29 6.51 -20.53
N THR A 790 6.04 7.67 -19.91
CA THR A 790 6.80 8.91 -20.11
C THR A 790 7.94 9.07 -19.08
N VAL A 791 7.86 8.39 -17.94
CA VAL A 791 8.85 8.51 -16.87
C VAL A 791 9.90 7.39 -17.00
N GLN A 792 11.09 7.76 -17.49
CA GLN A 792 12.26 6.88 -17.45
C GLN A 792 12.71 6.74 -15.99
N MET A 793 12.46 5.59 -15.37
CA MET A 793 12.88 5.31 -13.99
C MET A 793 14.10 4.40 -13.95
N ASP A 794 15.02 4.71 -13.05
CA ASP A 794 16.08 3.78 -12.66
C ASP A 794 15.46 2.45 -12.15
N PRO A 795 16.00 1.28 -12.53
CA PRO A 795 15.47 -0.01 -12.09
C PRO A 795 15.39 -0.18 -10.57
N THR A 796 16.29 0.45 -9.81
CA THR A 796 16.33 0.40 -8.34
C THR A 796 15.19 1.22 -7.75
N VAL A 797 14.95 2.43 -8.30
CA VAL A 797 13.82 3.31 -7.95
C VAL A 797 12.50 2.59 -8.26
N LYS A 798 12.39 1.98 -9.44
CA LYS A 798 11.21 1.20 -9.83
C LYS A 798 10.90 0.10 -8.83
N LYS A 799 11.90 -0.70 -8.45
CA LYS A 799 11.74 -1.77 -7.44
C LYS A 799 11.32 -1.22 -6.08
N SER A 800 11.90 -0.11 -5.64
CA SER A 800 11.55 0.58 -4.39
C SER A 800 10.08 1.03 -4.37
N ILE A 801 9.59 1.58 -5.49
CA ILE A 801 8.19 1.97 -5.67
C ILE A 801 7.27 0.74 -5.67
N GLU A 802 7.66 -0.35 -6.32
CA GLU A 802 6.90 -1.62 -6.32
C GLU A 802 6.77 -2.21 -4.90
N GLU A 803 7.85 -2.21 -4.11
CA GLU A 803 7.84 -2.66 -2.72
C GLU A 803 6.99 -1.75 -1.82
N SER A 804 7.07 -0.43 -2.02
CA SER A 804 6.26 0.55 -1.29
C SER A 804 4.78 0.38 -1.62
N LYS A 805 4.44 0.20 -2.91
CA LYS A 805 3.09 -0.08 -3.36
C LYS A 805 2.54 -1.34 -2.71
N LYS A 806 3.32 -2.43 -2.71
CA LYS A 806 2.93 -3.70 -2.07
C LYS A 806 2.61 -3.52 -0.59
N THR A 807 3.44 -2.76 0.14
CA THR A 807 3.20 -2.50 1.56
C THR A 807 1.92 -1.68 1.77
N LEU A 808 1.70 -0.65 0.94
CA LEU A 808 0.47 0.16 1.00
C LEU A 808 -0.78 -0.65 0.64
N ASP A 809 -0.69 -1.61 -0.28
CA ASP A 809 -1.79 -2.53 -0.60
C ASP A 809 -2.15 -3.39 0.64
N GLN A 810 -1.16 -3.86 1.40
CA GLN A 810 -1.40 -4.61 2.64
C GLN A 810 -2.01 -3.73 3.72
N LEU A 811 -1.55 -2.49 3.87
CA LEU A 811 -2.12 -1.54 4.83
C LEU A 811 -3.55 -1.12 4.47
N ALA A 812 -3.88 -1.06 3.17
CA ALA A 812 -5.21 -0.69 2.69
C ALA A 812 -6.30 -1.73 3.03
N ASP A 813 -5.90 -2.97 3.35
CA ASP A 813 -6.82 -4.03 3.79
C ASP A 813 -7.11 -3.98 5.31
N LEU A 814 -6.43 -3.10 6.05
CA LEU A 814 -6.56 -2.97 7.50
C LEU A 814 -7.47 -1.80 7.90
N ASP A 815 -8.26 -2.02 8.95
CA ASP A 815 -8.99 -0.95 9.63
C ASP A 815 -8.11 -0.32 10.72
N LEU A 816 -7.42 0.76 10.35
CA LEU A 816 -6.53 1.52 11.25
C LEU A 816 -7.22 2.74 11.89
N GLY A 817 -8.56 2.81 11.78
CA GLY A 817 -9.38 3.92 12.23
C GLY A 817 -9.88 3.82 13.67
N PHE A 818 -9.11 3.22 14.59
CA PHE A 818 -9.56 2.81 15.93
C PHE A 818 -10.47 3.80 16.69
N ALA A 819 -10.19 5.10 16.63
CA ALA A 819 -10.98 6.12 17.33
C ALA A 819 -12.45 6.17 16.89
N SER A 820 -12.75 5.80 15.63
CA SER A 820 -14.12 5.77 15.09
C SER A 820 -14.98 4.66 15.71
N HIS A 821 -14.35 3.68 16.37
CA HIS A 821 -14.98 2.48 16.94
C HIS A 821 -14.97 2.46 18.47
N SER A 822 -14.63 3.58 19.11
CA SER A 822 -14.54 3.70 20.58
C SER A 822 -15.82 3.25 21.28
N THR A 823 -17.00 3.59 20.76
CA THR A 823 -18.29 3.17 21.33
C THR A 823 -18.44 1.64 21.37
N GLN A 824 -18.05 0.94 20.31
CA GLN A 824 -18.06 -0.52 20.27
C GLN A 824 -17.09 -1.09 21.32
N PHE A 825 -15.86 -0.58 21.37
CA PHE A 825 -14.84 -1.05 22.32
C PHE A 825 -15.29 -0.89 23.77
N GLN A 826 -15.89 0.26 24.13
CA GLN A 826 -16.39 0.52 25.47
C GLN A 826 -17.62 -0.32 25.83
N SER A 827 -18.40 -0.75 24.84
CA SER A 827 -19.58 -1.59 25.04
C SER A 827 -19.25 -3.09 25.09
N ALA A 828 -18.04 -3.49 24.68
CA ALA A 828 -17.64 -4.90 24.63
C ALA A 828 -17.81 -5.64 25.97
N PRO A 829 -17.43 -5.10 27.15
CA PRO A 829 -17.56 -5.82 28.42
C PRO A 829 -18.99 -6.28 28.74
N SER A 830 -19.97 -5.37 28.59
CA SER A 830 -21.36 -5.70 28.86
C SER A 830 -21.92 -6.66 27.82
N VAL A 831 -21.59 -6.46 26.54
CA VAL A 831 -22.12 -7.29 25.45
C VAL A 831 -21.57 -8.71 25.50
N PHE A 832 -20.30 -8.91 25.85
CA PHE A 832 -19.74 -10.26 26.08
C PHE A 832 -20.39 -10.95 27.29
N SER A 833 -20.68 -10.21 28.35
CA SER A 833 -21.39 -10.75 29.53
C SER A 833 -22.83 -11.15 29.19
N ASP A 834 -23.53 -10.36 28.36
CA ASP A 834 -24.86 -10.70 27.86
C ASP A 834 -24.85 -11.96 27.00
N LEU A 835 -23.82 -12.12 26.16
CA LEU A 835 -23.62 -13.33 25.36
C LEU A 835 -23.39 -14.56 26.26
N GLU A 836 -22.55 -14.44 27.28
CA GLU A 836 -22.32 -15.51 28.26
C GLU A 836 -23.65 -15.96 28.91
N ASN A 837 -24.43 -15.01 29.39
CA ASN A 837 -25.73 -15.27 30.02
C ASN A 837 -26.71 -15.96 29.07
N PHE A 838 -26.71 -15.58 27.80
CA PHE A 838 -27.53 -16.21 26.77
C PHE A 838 -27.08 -17.65 26.50
N LEU A 839 -25.79 -17.86 26.22
CA LEU A 839 -25.25 -19.19 25.91
C LEU A 839 -25.41 -20.16 27.08
N THR A 840 -25.21 -19.69 28.31
CA THR A 840 -25.43 -20.50 29.52
C THR A 840 -26.85 -21.04 29.58
N LYS A 841 -27.85 -20.20 29.27
CA LYS A 841 -29.27 -20.62 29.25
C LYS A 841 -29.57 -21.53 28.06
N LEU A 842 -29.06 -21.19 26.88
CA LEU A 842 -29.30 -21.94 25.64
C LEU A 842 -28.77 -23.38 25.74
N LEU A 843 -27.54 -23.56 26.25
CA LEU A 843 -26.89 -24.86 26.35
C LEU A 843 -27.47 -25.76 27.46
N GLN A 844 -28.26 -25.21 28.37
CA GLN A 844 -29.01 -25.95 29.39
C GLN A 844 -30.38 -26.44 28.89
N VAL A 845 -30.83 -26.03 27.70
CA VAL A 845 -32.13 -26.46 27.14
C VAL A 845 -32.08 -27.94 26.77
N PRO A 846 -32.98 -28.79 27.31
CA PRO A 846 -33.10 -30.18 26.87
C PRO A 846 -33.67 -30.20 25.45
N ILE A 847 -32.85 -30.53 24.45
CA ILE A 847 -33.31 -30.69 23.07
C ILE A 847 -33.71 -32.14 22.84
N THR A 848 -34.99 -32.36 22.58
CA THR A 848 -35.51 -33.68 22.21
C THR A 848 -34.97 -34.07 20.82
N PRO A 849 -34.43 -35.29 20.61
CA PRO A 849 -33.91 -35.71 19.31
C PRO A 849 -34.97 -35.59 18.21
N ARG A 850 -34.57 -35.11 17.03
CA ARG A 850 -35.42 -35.00 15.84
C ARG A 850 -35.98 -36.39 15.50
N GLN A 851 -37.30 -36.59 15.62
CA GLN A 851 -37.90 -37.83 15.10
C GLN A 851 -37.74 -37.83 13.57
N PRO A 852 -37.28 -38.93 12.95
CA PRO A 852 -37.26 -39.05 11.51
C PRO A 852 -38.70 -38.93 11.00
N SER A 853 -38.95 -37.94 10.14
CA SER A 853 -40.17 -37.87 9.34
C SER A 853 -40.16 -39.03 8.36
N GLY A 854 -40.63 -40.19 8.81
CA GLY A 854 -40.53 -41.44 8.06
C GLY A 854 -41.00 -42.68 8.81
N GLN A 855 -42.08 -42.59 9.59
CA GLN A 855 -42.90 -43.76 9.91
C GLN A 855 -44.36 -43.41 9.69
N THR A 856 -44.87 -43.87 8.55
CA THR A 856 -46.29 -43.97 8.26
C THR A 856 -46.95 -44.84 9.35
N PRO A 857 -47.98 -44.35 10.06
CA PRO A 857 -48.87 -45.24 10.79
C PRO A 857 -49.58 -46.14 9.79
N GLY A 858 -49.52 -47.45 10.03
CA GLY A 858 -50.10 -48.48 9.18
C GLY A 858 -51.58 -48.26 8.90
N ALA A 859 -51.97 -48.62 7.68
CA ALA A 859 -53.35 -48.60 7.21
C ALA A 859 -54.26 -49.47 8.11
N PRO A 860 -55.47 -48.99 8.46
CA PRO A 860 -56.57 -49.86 8.80
C PRO A 860 -57.35 -50.19 7.52
N SER A 861 -57.42 -51.48 7.23
CA SER A 861 -58.39 -52.12 6.35
C SER A 861 -59.84 -51.65 6.63
N GLY A 862 -60.60 -51.36 5.57
CA GLY A 862 -62.06 -51.14 5.62
C GLY A 862 -62.84 -52.42 6.03
N PRO A 863 -64.19 -52.49 5.90
CA PRO A 863 -65.03 -51.76 4.93
C PRO A 863 -66.41 -51.24 5.42
N GLY A 864 -67.10 -50.46 4.59
CA GLY A 864 -68.57 -50.45 4.51
C GLY A 864 -69.28 -49.09 4.45
N GLY A 865 -70.17 -48.92 3.47
CA GLY A 865 -71.42 -48.16 3.68
C GLY A 865 -71.65 -46.86 2.90
N VAL A 866 -72.17 -47.03 1.68
CA VAL A 866 -73.08 -46.18 0.87
C VAL A 866 -73.89 -45.09 1.63
N ALA A 867 -73.90 -43.85 1.12
CA ALA A 867 -75.10 -43.06 0.71
C ALA A 867 -74.75 -41.59 0.37
N GLY A 868 -75.40 -41.04 -0.65
CA GLY A 868 -75.05 -39.79 -1.33
C GLY A 868 -75.62 -38.49 -0.75
N ASN A 869 -75.15 -37.35 -1.27
CA ASN A 869 -75.99 -36.38 -1.99
C ASN A 869 -75.16 -35.23 -2.62
N GLN A 870 -75.69 -34.71 -3.72
CA GLN A 870 -75.19 -33.64 -4.57
C GLN A 870 -75.41 -32.21 -4.01
N GLN A 871 -74.80 -31.25 -4.73
CA GLN A 871 -74.95 -29.79 -4.74
C GLN A 871 -74.06 -29.03 -3.73
N GLY A 872 -73.26 -28.03 -4.07
CA GLY A 872 -73.04 -27.28 -5.32
C GLY A 872 -72.40 -25.93 -4.92
N GLY A 873 -71.64 -25.29 -5.82
CA GLY A 873 -71.45 -23.82 -5.77
C GLY A 873 -70.05 -23.25 -5.49
N SER A 874 -69.40 -22.88 -6.60
CA SER A 874 -68.61 -21.67 -6.85
C SER A 874 -67.23 -21.47 -6.20
N ALA A 875 -66.23 -21.42 -7.10
CA ALA A 875 -64.91 -20.86 -6.91
C ALA A 875 -64.92 -19.33 -7.06
N ALA A 876 -64.09 -18.65 -6.26
CA ALA A 876 -63.72 -17.26 -6.49
C ALA A 876 -62.18 -17.14 -6.37
N ALA A 877 -61.54 -17.02 -7.53
CA ALA A 877 -60.16 -16.57 -7.67
C ALA A 877 -60.15 -15.04 -7.74
N VAL A 878 -59.29 -14.38 -6.97
CA VAL A 878 -59.04 -12.94 -7.07
C VAL A 878 -57.59 -12.73 -7.48
N PHE A 879 -57.42 -12.38 -8.76
CA PHE A 879 -56.24 -11.73 -9.33
C PHE A 879 -56.40 -10.21 -9.13
N PHE A 880 -55.34 -9.51 -8.71
CA PHE A 880 -55.23 -8.06 -8.95
C PHE A 880 -53.88 -7.72 -9.57
N ALA A 881 -53.96 -7.15 -10.77
CA ALA A 881 -52.88 -6.66 -11.59
C ALA A 881 -52.52 -5.21 -11.24
N TRP A 882 -51.22 -4.89 -11.34
CA TRP A 882 -50.66 -3.55 -11.18
C TRP A 882 -50.91 -2.69 -12.44
N LYS A 883 -51.46 -1.50 -12.25
CA LYS A 883 -51.82 -0.53 -13.30
C LYS A 883 -50.75 0.56 -13.43
N LYS A 884 -50.13 0.62 -14.62
CA LYS A 884 -49.25 1.68 -15.12
C LYS A 884 -50.05 2.99 -15.28
N ARG A 885 -49.52 4.13 -14.80
CA ARG A 885 -50.11 5.47 -14.96
C ARG A 885 -49.23 6.29 -15.89
N SER A 886 -49.80 6.75 -17.00
CA SER A 886 -49.26 7.79 -17.88
C SER A 886 -50.35 8.83 -18.16
N SER A 887 -50.05 10.09 -17.89
CA SER A 887 -50.66 11.32 -18.43
C SER A 887 -49.92 12.45 -17.73
N GLY A 888 -49.31 13.44 -18.36
CA GLY A 888 -49.70 14.11 -19.60
C GLY A 888 -50.14 15.53 -19.26
N SER A 889 -49.16 16.43 -19.14
CA SER A 889 -49.20 17.88 -19.35
C SER A 889 -47.78 18.39 -19.42
#